data_AF-A0A2A3JZC7-F1
#
_entry.id   AF-A0A2A3JZC7-F1
#
_cell.length_a   1.000
_cell.length_b   1.000
_cell.length_c   1.000
_cell.angle_alpha   90.00
_cell.angle_beta   90.00
_cell.angle_gamma   90.00
#
_symmetry.space_group_name_H-M   'P 1'
#
loop_
_entity.id
_entity.type
_entity.pdbx_description
1 polymer ?
#
loop_
_entity_poly.entity_id
_entity_poly.type
_entity_poly.pdbx_seq_one_letter_code
_entity_poly.pdbx_strand_id
1 'polypeptide(L)'
;MGLDTAKAKPHDRLASMLSDEMGAVNTLIRERMASKHAPRIPEVTAHLVEAGGKRLRPMLTLAAAKICGYDGPYHVHLAATVEFIHTATLLHDDVVDESAQRRGRPTANLLWDNKSSVLVGDYLFARSFQLMTETGNLRVLEILSNASATIAEGEVLQLTAAQDLGTTEDIYLQVVRGKTAALFSAATEVGGVIAGSDPAQVQALFDYGDALGIAFQIADDLLDYMGDSGHDGQGGGQRRRARQGHLRLAARARCREAARAAIGGRGLRRAISLCRPGGKLAGRGPLRYLPQQLTPEVHPMSSRPETPVLDRVTTPADLKRLSDDELIRLAHELRTETISAVSETGGHLGAGLGVVELTVALHAVFDTPRDKLIWDVSHQCYPHKILTGRRDRIRTLRMKDGLSGFAKRSESPYDPFGAGHSSTSISAALGFAMARELGGSCETGLGDAIAVIGDGSMSAGMAFEAMNNAGHLGKRLIVILNDNEMSIAPPTGALSSYLNRLYAEAPFHDLKAAAKGAVNLLPPPFREGAKRAKDVLKSMTVGGTLFEELGFSYVGPIDGHDLHQLLPVLRTVKARATGPILIHVLTKKGKGYAPAEGSADRGHARAKFDVVTGEQKKAPSNAPAYTKVFAQTLTRLAAADPRICAVTAAMPDGTGLDLMAERFPDRVFDVGIAEQHGVTFSAGLAAGGMKPFCAMYSTFLQRGYDQVVHDVAIQRLPVRFAIDRAGLVGADGATHAGAYDVAFMANLPGMVVMAAADEAELVNMVATAAAHDEGPIAFRYPRGEGVGVELPETPQILPIGKGRMIRTGSRVAILSFGTRLQEVLRACETLEARGISPTVADARFAKPLDRELILQLAQDHEALITIEEGAVGGFGSHVAQLLSDEGVFDHGLKFRSMVLPDTFIDHSSPADMYATAGLNAEQIEEKVLTTLGVDILNKRA
;
A
#
# COMPACT_ATOMS: atom_id res chain seq x y z
N MET A 1 64.65 -4.01 9.19
CA MET A 1 64.78 -5.08 8.17
C MET A 1 63.78 -4.79 7.07
N GLY A 2 64.26 -4.44 5.88
CA GLY A 2 63.40 -4.09 4.74
C GLY A 2 62.80 -5.34 4.09
N LEU A 3 61.50 -5.33 3.88
CA LEU A 3 60.83 -6.21 2.93
C LEU A 3 60.33 -5.34 1.77
N ASP A 4 60.81 -5.67 0.58
CA ASP A 4 60.45 -5.06 -0.69
C ASP A 4 58.96 -5.34 -1.00
N THR A 5 58.07 -4.46 -0.52
CA THR A 5 56.60 -4.60 -0.61
C THR A 5 56.05 -4.50 -2.03
N ALA A 6 56.89 -4.19 -3.03
CA ALA A 6 56.48 -4.06 -4.43
C ALA A 6 56.11 -5.41 -5.08
N LYS A 7 56.64 -6.53 -4.58
CA LYS A 7 56.42 -7.89 -5.15
C LYS A 7 55.38 -8.76 -4.41
N ALA A 8 54.85 -8.34 -3.26
CA ALA A 8 53.84 -9.10 -2.52
C ALA A 8 52.46 -9.10 -3.21
N LYS A 9 51.68 -10.19 -3.11
CA LYS A 9 50.33 -10.25 -3.71
C LYS A 9 49.42 -9.20 -3.02
N PRO A 10 48.40 -8.65 -3.70
CA PRO A 10 47.55 -7.58 -3.14
C PRO A 10 46.90 -7.92 -1.78
N HIS A 11 46.55 -9.19 -1.57
CA HIS A 11 46.04 -9.71 -0.30
C HIS A 11 47.06 -9.61 0.84
N ASP A 12 48.32 -9.99 0.62
CA ASP A 12 49.38 -9.95 1.64
C ASP A 12 49.66 -8.50 2.10
N ARG A 13 49.54 -7.54 1.18
CA ARG A 13 49.68 -6.10 1.50
C ARG A 13 48.52 -5.62 2.37
N LEU A 14 47.29 -5.94 1.99
CA LEU A 14 46.10 -5.56 2.76
C LEU A 14 46.13 -6.18 4.16
N ALA A 15 46.52 -7.46 4.26
CA ALA A 15 46.70 -8.15 5.54
C ALA A 15 47.77 -7.49 6.41
N SER A 16 48.89 -7.06 5.83
CA SER A 16 49.94 -6.36 6.60
C SER A 16 49.48 -4.99 7.12
N MET A 17 48.65 -4.26 6.35
CA MET A 17 48.15 -2.94 6.72
C MET A 17 47.05 -2.97 7.79
N LEU A 18 46.39 -4.11 7.96
CA LEU A 18 45.27 -4.30 8.90
C LEU A 18 45.60 -5.32 9.99
N SER A 19 46.88 -5.63 10.20
CA SER A 19 47.32 -6.71 11.10
C SER A 19 46.80 -6.52 12.52
N ASP A 20 46.85 -5.29 13.04
CA ASP A 20 46.42 -4.98 14.41
C ASP A 20 44.90 -5.08 14.56
N GLU A 21 44.12 -4.49 13.64
CA GLU A 21 42.66 -4.59 13.68
C GLU A 21 42.16 -6.01 13.40
N MET A 22 42.81 -6.75 12.50
CA MET A 22 42.52 -8.17 12.29
C MET A 22 42.86 -9.01 13.52
N GLY A 23 43.89 -8.62 14.28
CA GLY A 23 44.15 -9.17 15.62
C GLY A 23 42.96 -8.97 16.55
N ALA A 24 42.42 -7.75 16.61
CA ALA A 24 41.24 -7.42 17.41
C ALA A 24 39.98 -8.18 16.94
N VAL A 25 39.74 -8.28 15.62
CA VAL A 25 38.63 -9.06 15.05
C VAL A 25 38.74 -10.54 15.45
N ASN A 26 39.93 -11.15 15.36
CA ASN A 26 40.12 -12.55 15.72
C ASN A 26 39.95 -12.81 17.23
N THR A 27 40.34 -11.84 18.08
CA THR A 27 40.08 -11.90 19.52
C THR A 27 38.58 -11.82 19.80
N LEU A 28 37.89 -10.85 19.21
CA LEU A 28 36.44 -10.67 19.38
C LEU A 28 35.64 -11.88 18.88
N ILE A 29 36.01 -12.46 17.73
CA ILE A 29 35.38 -13.70 17.23
C ILE A 29 35.55 -14.82 18.24
N ARG A 30 36.75 -15.05 18.79
CA ARG A 30 37.00 -16.10 19.79
C ARG A 30 36.21 -15.88 21.08
N GLU A 31 36.14 -14.65 21.56
CA GLU A 31 35.36 -14.30 22.75
C GLU A 31 33.86 -14.56 22.55
N ARG A 32 33.30 -14.17 21.40
CA ARG A 32 31.87 -14.29 21.10
C ARG A 32 31.46 -15.70 20.66
N MET A 33 32.41 -16.53 20.23
CA MET A 33 32.21 -17.96 19.97
C MET A 33 32.17 -18.81 21.25
N ALA A 34 32.71 -18.31 22.37
CA ALA A 34 32.72 -19.06 23.62
C ALA A 34 31.29 -19.36 24.11
N SER A 35 31.08 -20.59 24.60
CA SER A 35 29.84 -21.00 25.26
C SER A 35 30.17 -21.72 26.55
N LYS A 36 29.64 -21.21 27.67
CA LYS A 36 29.81 -21.83 29.01
C LYS A 36 28.88 -23.02 29.24
N HIS A 37 27.79 -23.12 28.47
CA HIS A 37 26.71 -24.08 28.70
C HIS A 37 26.69 -25.23 27.69
N ALA A 38 27.38 -25.09 26.55
CA ALA A 38 27.43 -26.10 25.50
C ALA A 38 28.86 -26.22 24.93
N PRO A 39 29.70 -27.15 25.42
CA PRO A 39 31.08 -27.33 24.99
C PRO A 39 31.23 -27.65 23.50
N ARG A 40 30.18 -28.23 22.91
CA ARG A 40 30.09 -28.60 21.49
C ARG A 40 30.15 -27.39 20.54
N ILE A 41 29.73 -26.20 20.99
CA ILE A 41 29.77 -24.97 20.18
C ILE A 41 31.23 -24.54 19.94
N PRO A 42 32.09 -24.37 20.97
CA PRO A 42 33.52 -24.15 20.78
C PRO A 42 34.24 -25.20 19.91
N GLU A 43 33.87 -26.48 20.01
CA GLU A 43 34.49 -27.56 19.21
C GLU A 43 34.20 -27.41 17.71
N VAL A 44 32.94 -27.22 17.33
CA VAL A 44 32.53 -27.06 15.93
C VAL A 44 33.03 -25.73 15.35
N THR A 45 33.03 -24.67 16.15
CA THR A 45 33.50 -23.35 15.72
C THR A 45 35.02 -23.29 15.58
N ALA A 46 35.79 -23.93 16.47
CA ALA A 46 37.24 -24.05 16.35
C ALA A 46 37.65 -24.79 15.08
N HIS A 47 36.94 -25.86 14.70
CA HIS A 47 37.19 -26.60 13.46
C HIS A 47 37.12 -25.72 12.20
N LEU A 48 36.17 -24.78 12.15
CA LEU A 48 36.00 -23.84 11.03
C LEU A 48 37.08 -22.74 11.03
N VAL A 49 37.48 -22.27 12.21
CA VAL A 49 38.55 -21.26 12.34
C VAL A 49 39.90 -21.86 11.97
N GLU A 50 40.18 -23.09 12.39
CA GLU A 50 41.40 -23.84 12.07
C GLU A 50 41.46 -24.34 10.63
N ALA A 51 40.31 -24.50 9.96
CA ALA A 51 40.24 -24.82 8.53
C ALA A 51 40.84 -23.73 7.63
N GLY A 52 41.06 -22.53 8.18
CA GLY A 52 41.84 -21.47 7.55
C GLY A 52 41.14 -20.80 6.37
N GLY A 53 40.97 -19.48 6.46
CA GLY A 53 40.43 -18.65 5.38
C GLY A 53 41.22 -17.36 5.22
N LYS A 54 41.23 -16.78 4.02
CA LYS A 54 41.95 -15.53 3.73
C LYS A 54 41.35 -14.29 4.43
N ARG A 55 40.26 -14.45 5.20
CA ARG A 55 39.50 -13.40 5.94
C ARG A 55 39.26 -12.12 5.13
N LEU A 56 38.95 -12.28 3.84
CA LEU A 56 38.90 -11.17 2.90
C LEU A 56 37.76 -10.19 3.21
N ARG A 57 36.57 -10.68 3.60
CA ARG A 57 35.40 -9.85 3.90
C ARG A 57 35.60 -8.97 5.14
N PRO A 58 36.10 -9.48 6.29
CA PRO A 58 36.49 -8.65 7.43
C PRO A 58 37.51 -7.56 7.06
N MET A 59 38.55 -7.90 6.30
CA MET A 59 39.54 -6.92 5.87
C MET A 59 38.95 -5.84 4.96
N LEU A 60 37.95 -6.17 4.13
CA LEU A 60 37.24 -5.18 3.32
C LEU A 60 36.40 -4.23 4.17
N THR A 61 35.71 -4.75 5.21
CA THR A 61 34.99 -3.90 6.17
C THR A 61 35.92 -2.94 6.91
N LEU A 62 37.05 -3.45 7.41
CA LEU A 62 38.05 -2.62 8.10
C LEU A 62 38.67 -1.59 7.15
N ALA A 63 39.00 -1.97 5.91
CA ALA A 63 39.56 -1.07 4.90
C ALA A 63 38.56 0.01 4.47
N ALA A 64 37.28 -0.34 4.31
CA ALA A 64 36.21 0.59 3.94
C ALA A 64 35.92 1.59 5.06
N ALA A 65 35.96 1.17 6.32
CA ALA A 65 35.85 2.10 7.45
C ALA A 65 37.07 3.05 7.51
N LYS A 66 38.29 2.53 7.39
CA LYS A 66 39.52 3.32 7.45
C LYS A 66 39.67 4.31 6.30
N ILE A 67 39.35 3.91 5.07
CA ILE A 67 39.45 4.80 3.91
C ILE A 67 38.47 5.97 4.03
N CYS A 68 37.34 5.76 4.68
CA CYS A 68 36.33 6.76 5.01
C CYS A 68 36.63 7.57 6.28
N GLY A 69 37.78 7.33 6.93
CA GLY A 69 38.22 8.12 8.09
C GLY A 69 37.64 7.70 9.43
N TYR A 70 37.10 6.48 9.56
CA TYR A 70 36.57 6.00 10.84
C TYR A 70 37.68 5.57 11.81
N ASP A 71 37.61 6.04 13.05
CA ASP A 71 38.55 5.78 14.14
C ASP A 71 37.91 5.11 15.38
N GLY A 72 36.59 4.90 15.36
CA GLY A 72 35.85 4.27 16.46
C GLY A 72 36.00 2.74 16.54
N PRO A 73 35.49 2.08 17.60
CA PRO A 73 35.72 0.64 17.82
C PRO A 73 34.78 -0.28 17.03
N TYR A 74 33.70 0.23 16.43
CA TYR A 74 32.63 -0.62 15.90
C TYR A 74 32.93 -1.25 14.54
N HIS A 75 33.91 -0.75 13.79
CA HIS A 75 34.35 -1.39 12.53
C HIS A 75 34.93 -2.79 12.75
N VAL A 76 35.53 -3.05 13.92
CA VAL A 76 35.95 -4.38 14.37
C VAL A 76 34.73 -5.28 14.66
N HIS A 77 33.68 -4.73 15.27
CA HIS A 77 32.44 -5.46 15.54
C HIS A 77 31.73 -5.84 14.24
N LEU A 78 31.68 -4.93 13.26
CA LEU A 78 31.13 -5.18 11.94
C LEU A 78 31.93 -6.21 11.15
N ALA A 79 33.26 -6.12 11.18
CA ALA A 79 34.12 -7.10 10.54
C ALA A 79 33.94 -8.51 11.14
N ALA A 80 33.77 -8.61 12.47
CA ALA A 80 33.42 -9.88 13.13
C ALA A 80 32.00 -10.36 12.77
N THR A 81 31.04 -9.45 12.68
CA THR A 81 29.64 -9.74 12.30
C THR A 81 29.55 -10.34 10.90
N VAL A 82 30.21 -9.73 9.93
CA VAL A 82 30.29 -10.23 8.54
C VAL A 82 30.91 -11.62 8.49
N GLU A 83 31.93 -11.89 9.32
CA GLU A 83 32.53 -13.22 9.39
C GLU A 83 31.62 -14.25 10.06
N PHE A 84 30.83 -13.85 11.06
CA PHE A 84 29.84 -14.72 11.69
C PHE A 84 28.74 -15.11 10.71
N ILE A 85 28.19 -14.17 9.95
CA ILE A 85 27.22 -14.45 8.89
C ILE A 85 27.83 -15.44 7.88
N HIS A 86 29.04 -15.17 7.40
CA HIS A 86 29.71 -16.08 6.45
C HIS A 86 29.91 -17.48 7.02
N THR A 87 30.33 -17.58 8.27
CA THR A 87 30.62 -18.88 8.92
C THR A 87 29.34 -19.66 9.19
N ALA A 88 28.25 -18.97 9.55
CA ALA A 88 26.93 -19.56 9.73
C ALA A 88 26.40 -20.15 8.41
N THR A 89 26.48 -19.38 7.33
CA THR A 89 26.02 -19.85 6.00
C THR A 89 26.84 -21.04 5.53
N LEU A 90 28.16 -21.08 5.79
CA LEU A 90 28.98 -22.25 5.44
C LEU A 90 28.54 -23.53 6.17
N LEU A 91 28.15 -23.44 7.44
CA LEU A 91 27.64 -24.58 8.23
C LEU A 91 26.29 -25.07 7.72
N HIS A 92 25.42 -24.15 7.32
CA HIS A 92 24.13 -24.48 6.73
C HIS A 92 24.29 -25.10 5.34
N ASP A 93 25.15 -24.51 4.49
CA ASP A 93 25.47 -25.02 3.14
C ASP A 93 26.04 -26.44 3.19
N ASP A 94 26.92 -26.76 4.14
CA ASP A 94 27.49 -28.11 4.27
C ASP A 94 26.41 -29.19 4.50
N VAL A 95 25.31 -28.82 5.17
CA VAL A 95 24.13 -29.67 5.39
C VAL A 95 23.26 -29.73 4.14
N VAL A 96 23.01 -28.59 3.50
CA VAL A 96 22.17 -28.49 2.29
C VAL A 96 22.79 -29.23 1.09
N ASP A 97 24.12 -29.14 0.93
CA ASP A 97 24.85 -29.71 -0.19
C ASP A 97 25.27 -31.18 0.00
N GLU A 98 25.07 -31.75 1.21
CA GLU A 98 25.59 -33.07 1.62
C GLU A 98 27.09 -33.24 1.34
N SER A 99 27.87 -32.17 1.52
CA SER A 99 29.29 -32.15 1.19
C SER A 99 30.11 -33.02 2.15
N ALA A 100 30.93 -33.94 1.64
CA ALA A 100 31.78 -34.80 2.46
C ALA A 100 33.11 -34.14 2.89
N GLN A 101 33.58 -33.14 2.13
CA GLN A 101 34.83 -32.43 2.40
C GLN A 101 34.75 -30.97 1.93
N ARG A 102 35.38 -30.06 2.67
CA ARG A 102 35.55 -28.65 2.32
C ARG A 102 37.00 -28.23 2.61
N ARG A 103 37.68 -27.64 1.61
CA ARG A 103 39.12 -27.28 1.66
C ARG A 103 40.04 -28.44 2.08
N GLY A 104 39.73 -29.65 1.62
CA GLY A 104 40.53 -30.86 1.92
C GLY A 104 40.36 -31.42 3.34
N ARG A 105 39.42 -30.91 4.13
CA ARG A 105 39.06 -31.44 5.46
C ARG A 105 37.61 -31.95 5.50
N PRO A 106 37.28 -32.90 6.38
CA PRO A 106 35.90 -33.28 6.65
C PRO A 106 35.03 -32.08 7.06
N THR A 107 33.82 -31.99 6.51
CA THR A 107 32.81 -30.98 6.86
C THR A 107 32.26 -31.19 8.26
N ALA A 108 31.73 -30.14 8.88
CA ALA A 108 31.24 -30.19 10.26
C ALA A 108 30.07 -31.17 10.43
N ASN A 109 29.20 -31.30 9.43
CA ASN A 109 28.07 -32.22 9.46
C ASN A 109 28.48 -33.70 9.39
N LEU A 110 29.61 -34.00 8.76
CA LEU A 110 30.18 -35.36 8.76
C LEU A 110 30.82 -35.73 10.11
N LEU A 111 31.43 -34.75 10.79
CA LEU A 111 32.12 -34.98 12.07
C LEU A 111 31.17 -34.98 13.28
N TRP A 112 30.14 -34.12 13.27
CA TRP A 112 29.27 -33.90 14.44
C TRP A 112 27.77 -34.05 14.19
N ASP A 113 27.32 -34.40 12.98
CA ASP A 113 25.92 -34.48 12.52
C ASP A 113 25.28 -33.17 11.97
N ASN A 114 24.20 -33.33 11.20
CA ASN A 114 23.45 -32.22 10.61
C ASN A 114 22.82 -31.31 11.67
N LYS A 115 22.33 -31.88 12.78
CA LYS A 115 21.65 -31.10 13.83
C LYS A 115 22.62 -30.16 14.53
N SER A 116 23.82 -30.64 14.81
CA SER A 116 24.89 -29.86 15.43
C SER A 116 25.37 -28.75 14.49
N SER A 117 25.44 -29.01 13.18
CA SER A 117 25.85 -28.01 12.20
C SER A 117 24.82 -26.89 12.03
N VAL A 118 23.52 -27.23 11.96
CA VAL A 118 22.43 -26.24 11.88
C VAL A 118 22.38 -25.38 13.14
N LEU A 119 22.36 -26.00 14.33
CA LEU A 119 22.24 -25.29 15.60
C LEU A 119 23.46 -24.40 15.89
N VAL A 120 24.67 -24.81 15.50
CA VAL A 120 25.85 -23.96 15.61
C VAL A 120 25.79 -22.81 14.60
N GLY A 121 25.29 -23.04 13.37
CA GLY A 121 25.02 -21.97 12.40
C GLY A 121 24.04 -20.93 12.95
N ASP A 122 22.92 -21.38 13.53
CA ASP A 122 21.90 -20.51 14.15
C ASP A 122 22.48 -19.70 15.32
N TYR A 123 23.33 -20.34 16.13
CA TYR A 123 24.05 -19.66 17.21
C TYR A 123 24.96 -18.54 16.68
N LEU A 124 25.68 -18.76 15.59
CA LEU A 124 26.52 -17.73 14.97
C LEU A 124 25.70 -16.60 14.35
N PHE A 125 24.54 -16.90 13.74
CA PHE A 125 23.59 -15.87 13.30
C PHE A 125 23.08 -15.03 14.47
N ALA A 126 22.68 -15.66 15.57
CA ALA A 126 22.23 -14.94 16.77
C ALA A 126 23.34 -14.03 17.35
N ARG A 127 24.60 -14.48 17.33
CA ARG A 127 25.75 -13.65 17.73
C ARG A 127 25.99 -12.49 16.76
N SER A 128 25.76 -12.69 15.46
CA SER A 128 25.85 -11.61 14.48
C SER A 128 24.82 -10.51 14.79
N PHE A 129 23.57 -10.85 15.11
CA PHE A 129 22.55 -9.86 15.48
C PHE A 129 22.90 -9.08 16.74
N GLN A 130 23.46 -9.74 17.75
CA GLN A 130 23.94 -9.05 18.96
C GLN A 130 25.02 -8.02 18.63
N LEU A 131 26.03 -8.40 17.83
CA LEU A 131 27.09 -7.48 17.42
C LEU A 131 26.58 -6.33 16.54
N MET A 132 25.57 -6.55 15.69
CA MET A 132 24.90 -5.49 14.95
C MET A 132 24.25 -4.48 15.89
N THR A 133 23.51 -4.95 16.90
CA THR A 133 22.82 -4.07 17.87
C THR A 133 23.80 -3.28 18.74
N GLU A 134 24.97 -3.84 19.06
CA GLU A 134 26.03 -3.16 19.82
C GLU A 134 26.58 -1.93 19.07
N THR A 135 26.39 -1.82 17.75
CA THR A 135 26.81 -0.64 16.98
C THR A 135 25.90 0.58 17.14
N GLY A 136 24.67 0.39 17.63
CA GLY A 136 23.67 1.46 17.79
C GLY A 136 23.20 2.12 16.49
N ASN A 137 23.52 1.54 15.32
CA ASN A 137 23.21 2.11 14.01
C ASN A 137 22.16 1.26 13.27
N LEU A 138 20.93 1.78 13.17
CA LEU A 138 19.81 1.07 12.54
C LEU A 138 20.06 0.74 11.06
N ARG A 139 20.80 1.59 10.34
CA ARG A 139 21.11 1.39 8.92
C ARG A 139 22.10 0.25 8.71
N VAL A 140 23.04 0.06 9.63
CA VAL A 140 23.92 -1.12 9.65
C VAL A 140 23.11 -2.40 9.84
N LEU A 141 22.14 -2.38 10.75
CA LEU A 141 21.26 -3.52 11.02
C LEU A 141 20.45 -3.88 9.78
N GLU A 142 19.87 -2.87 9.11
CA GLU A 142 19.13 -3.04 7.86
C GLU A 142 20.00 -3.65 6.74
N ILE A 143 21.23 -3.15 6.53
CA ILE A 143 22.11 -3.65 5.46
C ILE A 143 22.48 -5.12 5.69
N LEU A 144 22.89 -5.49 6.91
CA LEU A 144 23.35 -6.85 7.19
C LEU A 144 22.21 -7.85 7.34
N SER A 145 21.02 -7.43 7.79
CA SER A 145 19.83 -8.29 7.81
C SER A 145 19.33 -8.57 6.39
N ASN A 146 19.29 -7.54 5.52
CA ASN A 146 18.93 -7.68 4.11
C ASN A 146 19.93 -8.57 3.37
N ALA A 147 21.24 -8.41 3.62
CA ALA A 147 22.26 -9.28 3.04
C ALA A 147 22.08 -10.75 3.49
N SER A 148 21.73 -10.98 4.75
CA SER A 148 21.48 -12.34 5.27
C SER A 148 20.25 -12.97 4.61
N ALA A 149 19.16 -12.21 4.43
CA ALA A 149 17.98 -12.66 3.71
C ALA A 149 18.28 -12.95 2.23
N THR A 150 19.02 -12.05 1.56
CA THR A 150 19.44 -12.21 0.16
C THR A 150 20.26 -13.48 -0.06
N ILE A 151 21.15 -13.82 0.88
CA ILE A 151 21.94 -15.06 0.83
C ILE A 151 21.05 -16.30 0.94
N ALA A 152 20.07 -16.29 1.86
CA ALA A 152 19.13 -17.40 2.00
C ALA A 152 18.25 -17.58 0.74
N GLU A 153 17.76 -16.48 0.16
CA GLU A 153 17.02 -16.50 -1.12
C GLU A 153 17.91 -17.00 -2.27
N GLY A 154 19.16 -16.56 -2.32
CA GLY A 154 20.16 -17.02 -3.29
C GLY A 154 20.43 -18.52 -3.20
N GLU A 155 20.41 -19.10 -2.00
CA GLU A 155 20.53 -20.54 -1.77
C GLU A 155 19.35 -21.32 -2.35
N VAL A 156 18.13 -20.85 -2.09
CA VAL A 156 16.90 -21.46 -2.62
C VAL A 156 16.87 -21.39 -4.15
N LEU A 157 17.31 -20.25 -4.70
CA LEU A 157 17.42 -20.07 -6.15
C LEU A 157 18.43 -21.06 -6.76
N GLN A 158 19.58 -21.27 -6.10
CA GLN A 158 20.58 -22.24 -6.55
C GLN A 158 20.03 -23.68 -6.54
N LEU A 159 19.31 -24.09 -5.49
CA LEU A 159 18.69 -25.42 -5.41
C LEU A 159 17.68 -25.66 -6.54
N THR A 160 16.94 -24.62 -6.90
CA THR A 160 15.97 -24.66 -8.00
C THR A 160 16.67 -24.72 -9.35
N ALA A 161 17.69 -23.89 -9.56
CA ALA A 161 18.49 -23.86 -10.79
C ALA A 161 19.31 -25.15 -11.01
N ALA A 162 19.74 -25.83 -9.94
CA ALA A 162 20.48 -27.09 -10.03
C ALA A 162 19.67 -28.25 -10.64
N GLN A 163 18.34 -28.11 -10.76
CA GLN A 163 17.44 -29.09 -11.37
C GLN A 163 17.07 -28.75 -12.83
N ASP A 164 17.52 -27.60 -13.35
CA ASP A 164 17.19 -27.09 -14.68
C ASP A 164 18.41 -27.06 -15.62
N LEU A 165 18.33 -27.83 -16.70
CA LEU A 165 19.35 -27.93 -17.74
C LEU A 165 19.40 -26.68 -18.65
N GLY A 166 18.47 -25.73 -18.49
CA GLY A 166 18.36 -24.46 -19.25
C GLY A 166 19.03 -23.24 -18.60
N THR A 167 19.78 -23.40 -17.52
CA THR A 167 20.36 -22.28 -16.74
C THR A 167 21.19 -21.32 -17.61
N THR A 168 20.75 -20.06 -17.70
CA THR A 168 21.39 -18.99 -18.49
C THR A 168 22.49 -18.26 -17.71
N GLU A 169 23.34 -17.49 -18.41
CA GLU A 169 24.36 -16.61 -17.78
C GLU A 169 23.72 -15.64 -16.77
N ASP A 170 22.52 -15.15 -17.06
CA ASP A 170 21.79 -14.24 -16.18
C ASP A 170 21.36 -14.93 -14.88
N ILE A 171 20.88 -16.17 -14.95
CA ILE A 171 20.51 -16.97 -13.76
C ILE A 171 21.77 -17.28 -12.93
N TYR A 172 22.88 -17.62 -13.58
CA TYR A 172 24.15 -17.82 -12.89
C TYR A 172 24.61 -16.55 -12.17
N LEU A 173 24.59 -15.39 -12.83
CA LEU A 173 24.97 -14.11 -12.21
C LEU A 173 24.00 -13.69 -11.11
N GLN A 174 22.70 -14.01 -11.22
CA GLN A 174 21.72 -13.79 -10.15
C GLN A 174 22.04 -14.64 -8.92
N VAL A 175 22.37 -15.93 -9.08
CA VAL A 175 22.80 -16.78 -7.96
C VAL A 175 24.10 -16.26 -7.34
N VAL A 176 25.08 -15.86 -8.16
CA VAL A 176 26.35 -15.28 -7.68
C VAL A 176 26.12 -13.99 -6.88
N ARG A 177 25.21 -13.13 -7.35
CA ARG A 177 24.83 -11.89 -6.66
C ARG A 177 24.09 -12.17 -5.36
N GLY A 178 23.15 -13.12 -5.38
CA GLY A 178 22.37 -13.54 -4.24
C GLY A 178 23.22 -14.14 -3.11
N LYS A 179 24.32 -14.83 -3.44
CA LYS A 179 25.18 -15.49 -2.45
C LYS A 179 26.45 -14.68 -2.15
N THR A 180 27.49 -14.89 -2.96
CA THR A 180 28.83 -14.41 -2.64
C THR A 180 28.94 -12.89 -2.76
N ALA A 181 28.29 -12.25 -3.75
CA ALA A 181 28.41 -10.80 -3.92
C ALA A 181 27.68 -10.01 -2.83
N ALA A 182 26.49 -10.46 -2.40
CA ALA A 182 25.69 -9.82 -1.36
C ALA A 182 26.48 -9.57 -0.06
N LEU A 183 27.25 -10.56 0.40
CA LEU A 183 28.04 -10.37 1.63
C LEU A 183 29.29 -9.50 1.42
N PHE A 184 29.87 -9.48 0.21
CA PHE A 184 31.00 -8.60 -0.11
C PHE A 184 30.56 -7.14 -0.24
N SER A 185 29.42 -6.87 -0.88
CA SER A 185 28.85 -5.52 -1.00
C SER A 185 28.44 -4.97 0.36
N ALA A 186 27.73 -5.77 1.17
CA ALA A 186 27.38 -5.41 2.54
C ALA A 186 28.63 -5.15 3.40
N ALA A 187 29.68 -5.97 3.29
CA ALA A 187 30.92 -5.80 4.03
C ALA A 187 31.59 -4.44 3.79
N THR A 188 31.61 -3.98 2.54
CA THR A 188 32.16 -2.66 2.17
C THR A 188 31.22 -1.51 2.49
N GLU A 189 29.90 -1.70 2.32
CA GLU A 189 28.89 -0.69 2.56
C GLU A 189 28.81 -0.30 4.05
N VAL A 190 28.76 -1.28 4.95
CA VAL A 190 28.68 -1.00 6.40
C VAL A 190 29.92 -0.28 6.93
N GLY A 191 31.08 -0.48 6.27
CA GLY A 191 32.30 0.28 6.57
C GLY A 191 32.16 1.77 6.27
N GLY A 192 31.49 2.13 5.16
CA GLY A 192 31.18 3.54 4.85
C GLY A 192 30.08 4.11 5.74
N VAL A 193 29.05 3.32 6.05
CA VAL A 193 27.92 3.77 6.90
C VAL A 193 28.37 4.05 8.33
N ILE A 194 29.18 3.18 8.94
CA ILE A 194 29.67 3.42 10.31
C ILE A 194 30.64 4.61 10.38
N ALA A 195 31.31 4.91 9.26
CA ALA A 195 32.16 6.09 9.12
C ALA A 195 31.38 7.41 8.93
N GLY A 196 30.04 7.36 8.80
CA GLY A 196 29.23 8.54 8.52
C GLY A 196 29.48 9.13 7.12
N SER A 197 29.91 8.31 6.15
CA SER A 197 30.18 8.74 4.78
C SER A 197 28.91 9.19 4.05
N ASP A 198 29.08 10.05 3.05
CA ASP A 198 27.94 10.53 2.25
C ASP A 198 27.34 9.39 1.39
N PRO A 199 26.08 9.51 0.95
CA PRO A 199 25.41 8.44 0.19
C PRO A 199 26.14 8.03 -1.10
N ALA A 200 26.85 8.93 -1.77
CA ALA A 200 27.57 8.62 -3.00
C ALA A 200 28.85 7.82 -2.72
N GLN A 201 29.54 8.09 -1.61
CA GLN A 201 30.67 7.30 -1.12
C GLN A 201 30.22 5.91 -0.68
N VAL A 202 29.12 5.81 0.06
CA VAL A 202 28.53 4.52 0.49
C VAL A 202 28.13 3.68 -0.72
N GLN A 203 27.47 4.26 -1.71
CA GLN A 203 27.11 3.56 -2.96
C GLN A 203 28.36 3.10 -3.74
N ALA A 204 29.41 3.92 -3.82
CA ALA A 204 30.64 3.53 -4.49
C ALA A 204 31.36 2.35 -3.81
N LEU A 205 31.26 2.26 -2.48
CA LEU A 205 31.76 1.12 -1.71
C LEU A 205 30.93 -0.13 -1.97
N PHE A 206 29.59 -0.01 -1.98
CA PHE A 206 28.69 -1.10 -2.36
C PHE A 206 29.02 -1.67 -3.75
N ASP A 207 29.10 -0.80 -4.78
CA ASP A 207 29.39 -1.19 -6.16
C ASP A 207 30.75 -1.91 -6.28
N TYR A 208 31.73 -1.46 -5.50
CA TYR A 208 33.04 -2.11 -5.43
C TYR A 208 32.96 -3.51 -4.81
N GLY A 209 32.24 -3.65 -3.70
CA GLY A 209 32.03 -4.94 -3.06
C GLY A 209 31.26 -5.92 -3.93
N ASP A 210 30.20 -5.48 -4.61
CA ASP A 210 29.42 -6.31 -5.54
C ASP A 210 30.29 -6.82 -6.69
N ALA A 211 31.00 -5.92 -7.38
CA ALA A 211 31.89 -6.29 -8.49
C ALA A 211 33.03 -7.23 -8.04
N LEU A 212 33.59 -7.00 -6.85
CA LEU A 212 34.64 -7.86 -6.29
C LEU A 212 34.10 -9.24 -5.91
N GLY A 213 32.91 -9.30 -5.32
CA GLY A 213 32.26 -10.56 -4.93
C GLY A 213 31.90 -11.42 -6.14
N ILE A 214 31.36 -10.81 -7.21
CA ILE A 214 31.12 -11.49 -8.49
C ILE A 214 32.42 -12.04 -9.07
N ALA A 215 33.47 -11.21 -9.13
CA ALA A 215 34.77 -11.62 -9.65
C ALA A 215 35.41 -12.74 -8.81
N PHE A 216 35.24 -12.69 -7.48
CA PHE A 216 35.74 -13.70 -6.56
C PHE A 216 35.07 -15.05 -6.81
N GLN A 217 33.74 -15.09 -6.92
CA GLN A 217 32.99 -16.32 -7.17
C GLN A 217 33.34 -16.93 -8.52
N ILE A 218 33.39 -16.13 -9.59
CA ILE A 218 33.79 -16.60 -10.93
C ILE A 218 35.21 -17.19 -10.91
N ALA A 219 36.14 -16.57 -10.18
CA ALA A 219 37.51 -17.08 -10.07
C ALA A 219 37.58 -18.41 -9.30
N ASP A 220 36.79 -18.55 -8.22
CA ASP A 220 36.69 -19.78 -7.42
C ASP A 220 36.11 -20.93 -8.25
N ASP A 221 35.01 -20.68 -8.96
CA ASP A 221 34.37 -21.66 -9.85
C ASP A 221 35.27 -22.12 -11.00
N LEU A 222 36.12 -21.22 -11.51
CA LEU A 222 37.12 -21.56 -12.54
C LEU A 222 38.28 -22.38 -11.97
N LEU A 223 38.72 -22.14 -10.73
CA LEU A 223 39.77 -22.92 -10.08
C LEU A 223 39.30 -24.34 -9.78
N ASP A 224 38.06 -24.49 -9.30
CA ASP A 224 37.43 -25.80 -9.07
C ASP A 224 37.27 -26.61 -10.36
N TYR A 225 37.08 -25.93 -11.50
CA TYR A 225 37.02 -26.62 -12.80
C TYR A 225 38.39 -27.02 -13.36
N MET A 226 39.46 -26.27 -13.04
CA MET A 226 40.81 -26.54 -13.52
C MET A 226 41.61 -27.49 -12.61
N GLY A 227 41.20 -27.67 -11.35
CA GLY A 227 41.92 -28.45 -10.34
C GLY A 227 41.85 -29.98 -10.47
N ASP A 228 41.03 -30.52 -11.39
CA ASP A 228 40.69 -31.95 -11.45
C ASP A 228 41.65 -32.82 -12.30
N SER A 229 42.88 -32.34 -12.56
CA SER A 229 43.87 -33.04 -13.41
C SER A 229 44.98 -33.80 -12.65
N GLY A 230 44.72 -34.29 -11.44
CA GLY A 230 45.66 -35.21 -10.80
C GLY A 230 45.24 -35.72 -9.42
N HIS A 231 44.56 -36.86 -9.38
CA HIS A 231 44.87 -38.01 -8.52
C HIS A 231 43.82 -39.12 -8.68
N ASP A 232 44.24 -40.26 -9.22
CA ASP A 232 43.48 -41.51 -9.29
C ASP A 232 43.39 -42.19 -7.92
N GLY A 233 42.20 -42.70 -7.56
CA GLY A 233 42.01 -43.53 -6.37
C GLY A 233 40.56 -43.86 -6.00
N GLN A 234 39.97 -44.83 -6.72
CA GLN A 234 38.83 -45.69 -6.36
C GLN A 234 37.50 -45.08 -5.87
N GLY A 235 36.45 -45.29 -6.67
CA GLY A 235 35.10 -45.61 -6.16
C GLY A 235 34.01 -44.53 -6.15
N GLY A 236 34.28 -43.27 -6.51
CA GLY A 236 33.27 -42.18 -6.46
C GLY A 236 33.06 -41.38 -7.77
N GLY A 237 33.84 -41.66 -8.81
CA GLY A 237 34.03 -40.76 -9.96
C GLY A 237 32.86 -40.59 -10.94
N GLN A 238 31.82 -41.43 -10.86
CA GLN A 238 30.69 -41.39 -11.82
C GLN A 238 29.47 -40.60 -11.34
N ARG A 239 29.32 -40.32 -10.04
CA ARG A 239 28.20 -39.52 -9.52
C ARG A 239 28.48 -38.02 -9.39
N ARG A 240 29.75 -37.60 -9.34
CA ARG A 240 30.12 -36.17 -9.31
C ARG A 240 30.19 -35.52 -10.69
N ARG A 241 30.57 -36.28 -11.73
CA ARG A 241 30.64 -35.76 -13.12
C ARG A 241 29.29 -35.40 -13.75
N ALA A 242 28.18 -35.91 -13.21
CA ALA A 242 26.82 -35.61 -13.70
C ALA A 242 26.15 -34.41 -13.01
N ARG A 243 26.71 -33.88 -11.91
CA ARG A 243 26.17 -32.70 -11.21
C ARG A 243 26.90 -31.38 -11.56
N GLN A 244 28.05 -31.43 -12.25
CA GLN A 244 28.92 -30.25 -12.45
C GLN A 244 29.31 -29.93 -13.92
N GLY A 245 28.97 -30.78 -14.89
CA GLY A 245 28.91 -30.38 -16.31
C GLY A 245 27.45 -30.07 -16.58
N HIS A 246 27.02 -28.84 -16.84
CA HIS A 246 27.02 -28.28 -18.20
C HIS A 246 27.14 -26.73 -18.20
N LEU A 247 27.47 -26.09 -17.09
CA LEU A 247 27.53 -24.61 -17.00
C LEU A 247 28.85 -23.98 -17.48
N ARG A 248 29.88 -24.79 -17.75
CA ARG A 248 31.28 -24.31 -17.71
C ARG A 248 31.96 -24.02 -19.05
N LEU A 249 31.29 -24.23 -20.20
CA LEU A 249 31.89 -23.94 -21.52
C LEU A 249 31.53 -22.57 -22.13
N ALA A 250 30.37 -21.98 -21.80
CA ALA A 250 29.98 -20.66 -22.33
C ALA A 250 30.76 -19.49 -21.66
N ALA A 251 31.17 -19.65 -20.40
CA ALA A 251 31.85 -18.62 -19.62
C ALA A 251 33.32 -18.36 -20.04
N ARG A 252 33.91 -19.21 -20.89
CA ARG A 252 35.35 -19.21 -21.17
C ARG A 252 35.82 -18.08 -22.09
N ALA A 253 34.91 -17.46 -22.87
CA ALA A 253 35.27 -16.46 -23.89
C ALA A 253 34.97 -15.00 -23.50
N ARG A 254 34.08 -14.73 -22.52
CA ARG A 254 33.70 -13.35 -22.12
C ARG A 254 34.07 -12.97 -20.67
N CYS A 255 34.33 -13.93 -19.78
CA CYS A 255 34.77 -13.65 -18.40
C CYS A 255 36.18 -13.01 -18.28
N ARG A 256 36.98 -12.99 -19.36
CA ARG A 256 38.26 -12.27 -19.39
C ARG A 256 38.10 -10.75 -19.38
N GLU A 257 36.98 -10.22 -19.86
CA GLU A 257 36.71 -8.76 -19.86
C GLU A 257 36.13 -8.28 -18.54
N ALA A 258 35.21 -9.02 -17.93
CA ALA A 258 34.63 -8.70 -16.62
C ALA A 258 35.68 -8.73 -15.50
N ALA A 259 36.56 -9.76 -15.48
CA ALA A 259 37.66 -9.82 -14.52
C ALA A 259 38.71 -8.70 -14.76
N ARG A 260 38.96 -8.29 -16.01
CA ARG A 260 39.84 -7.15 -16.33
C ARG A 260 39.22 -5.80 -15.97
N ALA A 261 37.91 -5.67 -16.02
CA ALA A 261 37.18 -4.46 -15.61
C ALA A 261 37.07 -4.33 -14.08
N ALA A 262 36.86 -5.45 -13.35
CA ALA A 262 36.77 -5.49 -11.90
C ALA A 262 38.13 -5.33 -11.19
N ILE A 263 39.19 -5.96 -11.73
CA ILE A 263 40.57 -5.82 -11.19
C ILE A 263 41.23 -4.50 -11.65
N GLY A 264 40.68 -3.86 -12.68
CA GLY A 264 41.20 -2.66 -13.32
C GLY A 264 41.03 -1.36 -12.54
N GLY A 265 41.30 -1.34 -11.23
CA GLY A 265 41.67 -0.16 -10.43
C GLY A 265 40.76 1.09 -10.44
N ARG A 266 39.65 1.14 -11.19
CA ARG A 266 38.83 2.34 -11.41
C ARG A 266 37.82 2.57 -10.29
N GLY A 267 37.18 1.51 -9.77
CA GLY A 267 36.30 1.59 -8.60
C GLY A 267 37.07 2.00 -7.34
N LEU A 268 38.19 1.32 -7.07
CA LEU A 268 39.06 1.63 -5.93
C LEU A 268 39.71 3.03 -6.04
N ARG A 269 40.15 3.48 -7.22
CA ARG A 269 40.67 4.86 -7.40
C ARG A 269 39.57 5.91 -7.25
N ARG A 270 38.33 5.62 -7.64
CA ARG A 270 37.18 6.53 -7.47
C ARG A 270 36.76 6.62 -6.00
N ALA A 271 36.71 5.50 -5.28
CA ALA A 271 36.47 5.47 -3.83
C ALA A 271 37.61 6.19 -3.05
N ILE A 272 38.88 5.90 -3.36
CA ILE A 272 40.04 6.61 -2.77
C ILE A 272 40.03 8.12 -3.09
N SER A 273 39.61 8.50 -4.29
CA SER A 273 39.53 9.92 -4.71
C SER A 273 38.44 10.68 -3.97
N LEU A 274 37.33 10.02 -3.62
CA LEU A 274 36.20 10.64 -2.94
C LEU A 274 36.40 10.73 -1.43
N CYS A 275 37.22 9.86 -0.82
CA CYS A 275 37.41 9.80 0.64
C CYS A 275 38.61 10.60 1.18
N ARG A 276 39.32 11.39 0.35
CA ARG A 276 40.42 12.27 0.83
C ARG A 276 39.89 13.66 1.26
N PRO A 277 40.42 14.27 2.34
CA PRO A 277 40.03 15.63 2.73
C PRO A 277 40.39 16.63 1.61
N GLY A 278 39.38 17.24 0.97
CA GLY A 278 39.54 18.26 -0.07
C GLY A 278 39.52 17.80 -1.54
N GLY A 279 39.08 16.58 -1.86
CA GLY A 279 39.01 16.10 -3.25
C GLY A 279 37.97 16.83 -4.12
N LYS A 280 38.42 17.67 -5.07
CA LYS A 280 37.59 18.18 -6.19
C LYS A 280 37.74 17.28 -7.43
N LEU A 281 36.63 17.02 -8.12
CA LEU A 281 36.61 16.30 -9.41
C LEU A 281 37.43 17.05 -10.47
N ALA A 282 38.62 16.54 -10.79
CA ALA A 282 39.31 16.89 -12.03
C ALA A 282 38.77 16.02 -13.17
N GLY A 283 38.14 16.67 -14.16
CA GLY A 283 37.42 16.02 -15.24
C GLY A 283 38.26 15.06 -16.05
N ARG A 284 37.80 13.80 -16.12
CA ARG A 284 37.87 12.87 -17.26
C ARG A 284 36.99 11.66 -16.93
N GLY A 285 36.01 11.40 -17.81
CA GLY A 285 34.81 10.62 -17.54
C GLY A 285 35.00 9.10 -17.33
N PRO A 286 33.98 8.43 -16.76
CA PRO A 286 33.97 6.98 -16.59
C PRO A 286 33.74 6.26 -17.93
N LEU A 287 34.39 5.09 -18.09
CA LEU A 287 34.22 4.19 -19.22
C LEU A 287 32.78 3.69 -19.29
N ARG A 288 32.07 4.13 -20.35
CA ARG A 288 30.71 3.75 -20.74
C ARG A 288 30.72 2.39 -21.46
N TYR A 289 29.90 1.46 -20.99
CA TYR A 289 29.13 0.57 -21.87
C TYR A 289 27.68 1.06 -21.72
N LEU A 290 27.13 1.63 -22.80
CA LEU A 290 25.79 2.22 -22.90
C LEU A 290 25.04 1.49 -24.01
N PRO A 291 23.79 1.05 -23.81
CA PRO A 291 22.73 1.33 -24.75
C PRO A 291 22.34 2.82 -24.60
N GLN A 292 22.07 3.47 -25.72
CA GLN A 292 22.09 4.91 -25.92
C GLN A 292 21.11 5.71 -25.04
N GLN A 293 21.63 6.70 -24.31
CA GLN A 293 20.89 7.90 -23.92
C GLN A 293 21.11 8.99 -24.97
N LEU A 294 20.03 9.46 -25.60
CA LEU A 294 19.94 10.83 -26.13
C LEU A 294 19.88 11.79 -24.94
N THR A 295 20.77 12.78 -24.90
CA THR A 295 20.68 13.92 -23.98
C THR A 295 19.61 14.89 -24.47
N PRO A 296 18.76 15.48 -23.61
CA PRO A 296 18.11 16.74 -23.94
C PRO A 296 18.95 17.91 -23.39
N GLU A 297 19.21 18.86 -24.29
CA GLU A 297 19.31 20.28 -23.95
C GLU A 297 18.12 20.72 -23.08
N VAL A 298 18.27 21.83 -22.38
CA VAL A 298 17.17 22.45 -21.62
C VAL A 298 16.06 22.86 -22.60
N HIS A 299 15.12 21.94 -22.77
CA HIS A 299 13.77 22.12 -23.29
C HIS A 299 12.84 21.25 -22.40
N PRO A 300 11.64 21.74 -22.04
CA PRO A 300 10.78 21.05 -21.08
C PRO A 300 10.19 19.79 -21.70
N MET A 301 10.66 18.59 -21.32
CA MET A 301 10.08 17.31 -21.76
C MET A 301 10.01 16.30 -20.60
N SER A 302 8.83 15.71 -20.42
CA SER A 302 8.43 14.73 -19.39
C SER A 302 9.27 13.44 -19.42
N SER A 303 9.75 12.98 -18.24
CA SER A 303 10.59 11.78 -18.02
C SER A 303 9.79 10.47 -18.02
N ARG A 304 9.32 10.03 -19.18
CA ARG A 304 8.51 8.79 -19.30
C ARG A 304 9.38 7.52 -19.39
N PRO A 305 8.94 6.38 -18.83
CA PRO A 305 9.66 5.11 -18.95
C PRO A 305 9.60 4.54 -20.37
N GLU A 306 10.67 3.86 -20.80
CA GLU A 306 10.69 3.11 -22.06
C GLU A 306 9.81 1.86 -21.95
N THR A 307 8.84 1.74 -22.85
CA THR A 307 7.78 0.72 -22.77
C THR A 307 7.32 0.28 -24.18
N PRO A 308 8.22 -0.37 -24.96
CA PRO A 308 8.00 -0.64 -26.38
C PRO A 308 6.83 -1.60 -26.69
N VAL A 309 6.44 -2.48 -25.77
CA VAL A 309 5.26 -3.34 -25.93
C VAL A 309 3.99 -2.55 -25.60
N LEU A 310 3.98 -1.78 -24.51
CA LEU A 310 2.86 -0.91 -24.14
C LEU A 310 2.61 0.20 -25.16
N ASP A 311 3.64 0.68 -25.85
CA ASP A 311 3.54 1.66 -26.93
C ASP A 311 2.72 1.14 -28.12
N ARG A 312 2.59 -0.19 -28.28
CA ARG A 312 1.76 -0.83 -29.30
C ARG A 312 0.31 -1.01 -28.86
N VAL A 313 -0.04 -0.64 -27.62
CA VAL A 313 -1.35 -0.85 -27.03
C VAL A 313 -2.04 0.49 -26.79
N THR A 314 -3.07 0.77 -27.59
CA THR A 314 -3.97 1.91 -27.33
C THR A 314 -5.27 1.44 -26.68
N THR A 315 -5.77 0.28 -27.10
CA THR A 315 -7.04 -0.29 -26.61
C THR A 315 -6.91 -1.78 -26.30
N PRO A 316 -7.86 -2.38 -25.56
CA PRO A 316 -7.88 -3.83 -25.31
C PRO A 316 -7.86 -4.70 -26.57
N ALA A 317 -8.32 -4.18 -27.71
CA ALA A 317 -8.28 -4.92 -28.98
C ALA A 317 -6.85 -5.22 -29.45
N ASP A 318 -5.87 -4.38 -29.09
CA ASP A 318 -4.47 -4.55 -29.48
C ASP A 318 -3.81 -5.72 -28.74
N LEU A 319 -4.25 -6.02 -27.51
CA LEU A 319 -3.72 -7.14 -26.71
C LEU A 319 -3.96 -8.49 -27.39
N LYS A 320 -5.03 -8.63 -28.19
CA LYS A 320 -5.37 -9.88 -28.88
C LYS A 320 -4.38 -10.26 -29.98
N ARG A 321 -3.52 -9.32 -30.39
CA ARG A 321 -2.45 -9.54 -31.38
C ARG A 321 -1.12 -9.92 -30.73
N LEU A 322 -1.02 -9.84 -29.42
CA LEU A 322 0.19 -10.15 -28.67
C LEU A 322 0.25 -11.64 -28.36
N SER A 323 1.44 -12.23 -28.39
CA SER A 323 1.68 -13.57 -27.85
C SER A 323 1.60 -13.57 -26.32
N ASP A 324 1.46 -14.75 -25.70
CA ASP A 324 1.46 -14.88 -24.25
C ASP A 324 2.77 -14.34 -23.62
N ASP A 325 3.91 -14.52 -24.29
CA ASP A 325 5.20 -13.94 -23.86
C ASP A 325 5.23 -12.41 -23.97
N GLU A 326 4.61 -11.84 -25.02
CA GLU A 326 4.46 -10.39 -25.15
C GLU A 326 3.51 -9.82 -24.09
N LEU A 327 2.46 -10.56 -23.69
CA LEU A 327 1.57 -10.16 -22.60
C LEU A 327 2.29 -10.14 -21.24
N ILE A 328 3.22 -11.07 -21.00
CA ILE A 328 4.07 -11.05 -19.81
C ILE A 328 4.96 -9.80 -19.79
N ARG A 329 5.61 -9.48 -20.91
CA ARG A 329 6.39 -8.24 -21.04
C ARG A 329 5.53 -7.00 -20.86
N LEU A 330 4.32 -6.99 -21.42
CA LEU A 330 3.36 -5.90 -21.25
C LEU A 330 3.01 -5.67 -19.78
N ALA A 331 2.85 -6.72 -18.97
CA ALA A 331 2.59 -6.58 -17.54
C ALA A 331 3.74 -5.87 -16.80
N HIS A 332 5.00 -6.19 -17.13
CA HIS A 332 6.16 -5.48 -16.58
C HIS A 332 6.19 -4.00 -16.98
N GLU A 333 5.96 -3.69 -18.24
CA GLU A 333 5.95 -2.31 -18.74
C GLU A 333 4.78 -1.50 -18.17
N LEU A 334 3.60 -2.09 -18.06
CA LEU A 334 2.41 -1.50 -17.46
C LEU A 334 2.61 -1.15 -15.99
N ARG A 335 3.28 -2.03 -15.25
CA ARG A 335 3.69 -1.76 -13.85
C ARG A 335 4.59 -0.54 -13.78
N THR A 336 5.62 -0.47 -14.60
CA THR A 336 6.57 0.66 -14.64
C THR A 336 5.87 1.97 -14.99
N GLU A 337 4.98 1.99 -15.99
CA GLU A 337 4.19 3.18 -16.34
C GLU A 337 3.27 3.58 -15.18
N THR A 338 2.63 2.62 -14.50
CA THR A 338 1.76 2.89 -13.34
C THR A 338 2.54 3.55 -12.20
N ILE A 339 3.72 3.01 -11.85
CA ILE A 339 4.58 3.60 -10.81
C ILE A 339 5.02 5.00 -11.21
N SER A 340 5.49 5.20 -12.45
CA SER A 340 5.92 6.50 -12.97
C SER A 340 4.79 7.52 -12.87
N ALA A 341 3.60 7.22 -13.42
CA ALA A 341 2.47 8.12 -13.41
C ALA A 341 2.02 8.52 -11.99
N VAL A 342 1.84 7.54 -11.10
CA VAL A 342 1.31 7.78 -9.76
C VAL A 342 2.33 8.48 -8.85
N SER A 343 3.63 8.39 -9.14
CA SER A 343 4.66 9.16 -8.42
C SER A 343 4.50 10.67 -8.59
N GLU A 344 4.04 11.11 -9.76
CA GLU A 344 3.80 12.52 -10.09
C GLU A 344 2.49 13.05 -9.51
N THR A 345 1.46 12.21 -9.41
CA THR A 345 0.09 12.61 -9.02
C THR A 345 -0.27 12.27 -7.57
N GLY A 346 0.37 11.26 -6.99
CA GLY A 346 -0.18 10.53 -5.85
C GLY A 346 -1.37 9.64 -6.26
N GLY A 347 -1.88 8.80 -5.35
CA GLY A 347 -2.94 7.84 -5.69
C GLY A 347 -2.92 6.55 -4.88
N HIS A 348 -3.87 5.67 -5.21
CA HIS A 348 -3.97 4.32 -4.64
C HIS A 348 -3.01 3.34 -5.32
N LEU A 349 -1.70 3.58 -5.16
CA LEU A 349 -0.66 2.83 -5.87
C LEU A 349 -0.71 1.33 -5.57
N GLY A 350 -0.75 0.97 -4.28
CA GLY A 350 -0.63 -0.42 -3.84
C GLY A 350 -1.70 -1.35 -4.42
N ALA A 351 -2.94 -0.87 -4.48
CA ALA A 351 -4.07 -1.60 -5.03
C ALA A 351 -3.91 -1.82 -6.56
N GLY A 352 -3.51 -0.78 -7.29
CA GLY A 352 -3.27 -0.87 -8.73
C GLY A 352 -2.13 -1.83 -9.08
N LEU A 353 -1.02 -1.80 -8.32
CA LEU A 353 0.12 -2.70 -8.55
C LEU A 353 -0.21 -4.18 -8.31
N GLY A 354 -1.13 -4.46 -7.39
CA GLY A 354 -1.56 -5.82 -7.08
C GLY A 354 -2.31 -6.50 -8.23
N VAL A 355 -2.95 -5.74 -9.14
CA VAL A 355 -3.82 -6.30 -10.19
C VAL A 355 -3.26 -6.14 -11.60
N VAL A 356 -1.98 -5.84 -11.78
CA VAL A 356 -1.38 -5.58 -13.10
C VAL A 356 -1.54 -6.78 -14.04
N GLU A 357 -1.07 -7.96 -13.65
CA GLU A 357 -1.19 -9.18 -14.46
C GLU A 357 -2.65 -9.57 -14.67
N LEU A 358 -3.47 -9.51 -13.62
CA LEU A 358 -4.91 -9.76 -13.71
C LEU A 358 -5.59 -8.84 -14.73
N THR A 359 -5.24 -7.56 -14.74
CA THR A 359 -5.78 -6.58 -15.69
C THR A 359 -5.39 -6.92 -17.13
N VAL A 360 -4.12 -7.26 -17.37
CA VAL A 360 -3.63 -7.68 -18.68
C VAL A 360 -4.38 -8.94 -19.14
N ALA A 361 -4.51 -9.95 -18.27
CA ALA A 361 -5.19 -11.20 -18.58
C ALA A 361 -6.66 -10.98 -18.93
N LEU A 362 -7.37 -10.14 -18.17
CA LEU A 362 -8.77 -9.83 -18.40
C LEU A 362 -8.98 -9.15 -19.76
N HIS A 363 -8.20 -8.13 -20.09
CA HIS A 363 -8.32 -7.43 -21.37
C HIS A 363 -7.81 -8.25 -22.57
N ALA A 364 -6.89 -9.20 -22.35
CA ALA A 364 -6.45 -10.11 -23.40
C ALA A 364 -7.52 -11.18 -23.74
N VAL A 365 -8.34 -11.58 -22.76
CA VAL A 365 -9.35 -12.64 -22.92
C VAL A 365 -10.75 -12.10 -23.24
N PHE A 366 -11.17 -11.02 -22.59
CA PHE A 366 -12.50 -10.44 -22.73
C PHE A 366 -12.55 -9.28 -23.75
N ASP A 367 -13.68 -9.13 -24.42
CA ASP A 367 -13.93 -8.17 -25.49
C ASP A 367 -14.52 -6.87 -24.93
N THR A 368 -13.77 -6.17 -24.07
CA THR A 368 -14.23 -4.86 -23.55
C THR A 368 -14.23 -3.81 -24.68
N PRO A 369 -15.21 -2.88 -24.75
CA PRO A 369 -16.26 -2.60 -23.76
C PRO A 369 -17.57 -3.40 -23.95
N ARG A 370 -17.64 -4.34 -24.92
CA ARG A 370 -18.82 -5.21 -25.08
C ARG A 370 -19.02 -6.10 -23.86
N ASP A 371 -17.96 -6.79 -23.46
CA ASP A 371 -17.89 -7.44 -22.16
C ASP A 371 -17.77 -6.36 -21.06
N LYS A 372 -18.55 -6.49 -19.99
CA LYS A 372 -18.66 -5.53 -18.89
C LYS A 372 -17.72 -5.92 -17.76
N LEU A 373 -16.56 -5.27 -17.74
CA LEU A 373 -15.59 -5.39 -16.65
C LEU A 373 -15.87 -4.31 -15.59
N ILE A 374 -16.25 -4.74 -14.39
CA ILE A 374 -16.64 -3.85 -13.28
C ILE A 374 -15.66 -4.04 -12.14
N TRP A 375 -14.97 -2.97 -11.77
CA TRP A 375 -14.01 -2.95 -10.67
C TRP A 375 -14.68 -2.46 -9.39
N ASP A 376 -14.77 -3.31 -8.37
CA ASP A 376 -15.31 -2.93 -7.06
C ASP A 376 -14.43 -1.90 -6.37
N VAL A 377 -15.02 -0.83 -5.81
CA VAL A 377 -14.34 0.42 -5.37
C VAL A 377 -13.62 1.17 -6.51
N SER A 378 -12.98 0.45 -7.43
CA SER A 378 -12.17 0.92 -8.57
C SER A 378 -10.86 1.62 -8.24
N HIS A 379 -10.46 1.74 -6.99
CA HIS A 379 -9.14 2.30 -6.63
C HIS A 379 -7.95 1.51 -7.23
N GLN A 380 -8.15 0.24 -7.59
CA GLN A 380 -7.19 -0.64 -8.24
C GLN A 380 -7.13 -0.50 -9.78
N CYS A 381 -7.96 0.34 -10.40
CA CYS A 381 -8.15 0.32 -11.85
C CYS A 381 -7.12 1.15 -12.66
N TYR A 382 -6.01 1.61 -12.07
CA TYR A 382 -5.03 2.43 -12.83
C TYR A 382 -4.41 1.69 -14.02
N PRO A 383 -3.97 0.42 -13.90
CA PRO A 383 -3.53 -0.35 -15.06
C PRO A 383 -4.64 -0.49 -16.11
N HIS A 384 -5.89 -0.63 -15.68
CA HIS A 384 -7.04 -0.70 -16.57
C HIS A 384 -7.22 0.61 -17.36
N LYS A 385 -7.11 1.78 -16.71
CA LYS A 385 -7.18 3.09 -17.39
C LYS A 385 -6.09 3.23 -18.45
N ILE A 386 -4.85 2.84 -18.12
CA ILE A 386 -3.72 2.88 -19.06
C ILE A 386 -4.01 2.03 -20.32
N LEU A 387 -4.50 0.80 -20.16
CA LEU A 387 -4.79 -0.11 -21.27
C LEU A 387 -6.06 0.21 -22.09
N THR A 388 -6.82 1.24 -21.69
CA THR A 388 -8.12 1.58 -22.28
C THR A 388 -8.15 3.00 -22.85
N GLY A 389 -7.05 3.39 -23.51
CA GLY A 389 -6.95 4.65 -24.26
C GLY A 389 -6.74 5.90 -23.40
N ARG A 390 -6.38 5.77 -22.12
CA ARG A 390 -6.18 6.91 -21.21
C ARG A 390 -4.74 7.06 -20.71
N ARG A 391 -3.79 6.38 -21.36
CA ARG A 391 -2.36 6.40 -20.98
C ARG A 391 -1.74 7.80 -21.03
N ASP A 392 -2.12 8.62 -22.01
CA ASP A 392 -1.64 10.00 -22.17
C ASP A 392 -2.13 10.92 -21.03
N ARG A 393 -3.33 10.66 -20.52
CA ARG A 393 -3.99 11.43 -19.46
C ARG A 393 -3.71 10.91 -18.04
N ILE A 394 -3.06 9.75 -17.87
CA ILE A 394 -2.87 9.12 -16.55
C ILE A 394 -2.12 10.01 -15.54
N ARG A 395 -1.31 10.96 -16.01
CA ARG A 395 -0.61 11.95 -15.17
C ARG A 395 -1.50 13.12 -14.69
N THR A 396 -2.79 13.08 -15.01
CA THR A 396 -3.82 14.02 -14.48
C THR A 396 -4.70 13.36 -13.41
N LEU A 397 -4.34 12.15 -12.98
CA LEU A 397 -5.12 11.36 -12.02
C LEU A 397 -5.38 12.14 -10.72
N ARG A 398 -6.65 12.20 -10.33
CA ARG A 398 -7.15 12.88 -9.12
C ARG A 398 -6.87 14.39 -9.07
N MET A 399 -6.55 15.00 -10.21
CA MET A 399 -6.40 16.46 -10.36
C MET A 399 -7.65 17.07 -10.98
N LYS A 400 -7.86 18.37 -10.74
CA LYS A 400 -8.90 19.16 -11.38
C LYS A 400 -8.92 18.92 -12.89
N ASP A 401 -10.10 18.67 -13.45
CA ASP A 401 -10.33 18.39 -14.88
C ASP A 401 -9.58 17.16 -15.45
N GLY A 402 -8.91 16.39 -14.58
CA GLY A 402 -8.15 15.19 -14.91
C GLY A 402 -8.93 13.89 -14.77
N LEU A 403 -8.23 12.75 -14.86
CA LEU A 403 -8.84 11.43 -14.65
C LEU A 403 -9.26 11.22 -13.20
N SER A 404 -10.41 10.61 -12.99
CA SER A 404 -10.85 10.15 -11.67
C SER A 404 -9.92 9.09 -11.11
N GLY A 405 -9.76 9.07 -9.78
CA GLY A 405 -9.11 7.98 -9.06
C GLY A 405 -9.87 6.65 -9.13
N PHE A 406 -11.07 6.64 -9.69
CA PHE A 406 -11.98 5.49 -9.76
C PHE A 406 -12.57 5.35 -11.17
N ALA A 407 -13.23 4.22 -11.45
CA ALA A 407 -13.93 4.02 -12.72
C ALA A 407 -15.13 4.97 -12.78
N LYS A 408 -15.29 5.68 -13.91
CA LYS A 408 -16.34 6.68 -14.09
C LYS A 408 -16.94 6.54 -15.49
N ARG A 409 -18.25 6.29 -15.55
CA ARG A 409 -19.00 6.05 -16.80
C ARG A 409 -18.84 7.17 -17.83
N SER A 410 -18.83 8.42 -17.37
CA SER A 410 -18.67 9.58 -18.25
C SER A 410 -17.21 9.81 -18.69
N GLU A 411 -16.25 9.11 -18.10
CA GLU A 411 -14.83 9.22 -18.44
C GLU A 411 -14.43 8.25 -19.57
N SER A 412 -15.04 7.06 -19.63
CA SER A 412 -14.68 6.03 -20.62
C SER A 412 -15.77 4.99 -20.85
N PRO A 413 -15.98 4.53 -22.10
CA PRO A 413 -16.87 3.40 -22.39
C PRO A 413 -16.39 2.07 -21.77
N TYR A 414 -15.11 1.99 -21.36
CA TYR A 414 -14.53 0.84 -20.67
C TYR A 414 -14.84 0.80 -19.17
N ASP A 415 -15.49 1.84 -18.63
CA ASP A 415 -15.92 1.95 -17.24
C ASP A 415 -17.47 1.80 -17.19
N PRO A 416 -18.03 0.59 -17.38
CA PRO A 416 -19.47 0.42 -17.58
C PRO A 416 -20.31 0.79 -16.36
N PHE A 417 -19.70 0.78 -15.18
CA PHE A 417 -20.33 1.13 -13.91
C PHE A 417 -19.37 2.02 -13.10
N GLY A 418 -19.92 3.05 -12.44
CA GLY A 418 -19.12 3.91 -11.58
C GLY A 418 -18.87 3.23 -10.24
N ALA A 419 -17.69 3.42 -9.66
CA ALA A 419 -17.38 2.89 -8.33
C ALA A 419 -16.63 3.92 -7.47
N GLY A 420 -16.74 3.73 -6.17
CA GLY A 420 -16.08 4.54 -5.14
C GLY A 420 -16.44 3.93 -3.79
N HIS A 421 -17.75 3.78 -3.52
CA HIS A 421 -18.22 2.86 -2.49
C HIS A 421 -17.97 1.40 -2.93
N SER A 422 -17.74 0.54 -1.94
CA SER A 422 -17.46 -0.89 -2.09
C SER A 422 -18.71 -1.75 -2.33
N SER A 423 -18.47 -2.99 -2.72
CA SER A 423 -19.41 -4.12 -2.71
C SER A 423 -20.60 -3.97 -3.65
N THR A 424 -20.47 -3.11 -4.66
CA THR A 424 -21.50 -2.83 -5.68
C THR A 424 -21.30 -3.67 -6.94
N SER A 425 -20.09 -4.18 -7.17
CA SER A 425 -19.69 -4.81 -8.43
C SER A 425 -20.48 -6.05 -8.80
N ILE A 426 -20.74 -6.97 -7.85
CA ILE A 426 -21.47 -8.21 -8.11
C ILE A 426 -22.92 -7.89 -8.49
N SER A 427 -23.59 -7.00 -7.74
CA SER A 427 -24.94 -6.54 -8.05
C SER A 427 -25.02 -5.89 -9.43
N ALA A 428 -24.07 -5.00 -9.74
CA ALA A 428 -24.03 -4.33 -11.03
C ALA A 428 -23.78 -5.33 -12.18
N ALA A 429 -22.83 -6.25 -12.02
CA ALA A 429 -22.52 -7.27 -13.00
C ALA A 429 -23.69 -8.23 -13.23
N LEU A 430 -24.40 -8.63 -12.16
CA LEU A 430 -25.63 -9.41 -12.27
C LEU A 430 -26.72 -8.65 -13.03
N GLY A 431 -26.86 -7.35 -12.79
CA GLY A 431 -27.77 -6.48 -13.55
C GLY A 431 -27.46 -6.46 -15.05
N PHE A 432 -26.18 -6.32 -15.44
CA PHE A 432 -25.77 -6.41 -16.84
C PHE A 432 -25.98 -7.81 -17.45
N ALA A 433 -25.72 -8.87 -16.68
CA ALA A 433 -26.00 -10.23 -17.11
C ALA A 433 -27.50 -10.42 -17.40
N MET A 434 -28.37 -9.96 -16.50
CA MET A 434 -29.82 -10.02 -16.70
C MET A 434 -30.29 -9.14 -17.86
N ALA A 435 -29.73 -7.95 -18.04
CA ALA A 435 -30.03 -7.11 -19.18
C ALA A 435 -29.71 -7.82 -20.51
N ARG A 436 -28.60 -8.57 -20.58
CA ARG A 436 -28.28 -9.42 -21.74
C ARG A 436 -29.33 -10.53 -21.94
N GLU A 437 -29.67 -11.27 -20.89
CA GLU A 437 -30.66 -12.38 -20.98
C GLU A 437 -32.04 -11.89 -21.43
N LEU A 438 -32.42 -10.67 -21.06
CA LEU A 438 -33.69 -10.04 -21.43
C LEU A 438 -33.68 -9.38 -22.82
N GLY A 439 -32.58 -9.51 -23.58
CA GLY A 439 -32.47 -8.93 -24.93
C GLY A 439 -32.27 -7.41 -24.92
N GLY A 440 -31.77 -6.85 -23.82
CA GLY A 440 -31.39 -5.44 -23.74
C GLY A 440 -30.28 -5.09 -24.72
N SER A 441 -30.10 -3.79 -24.95
CA SER A 441 -29.04 -3.28 -25.82
C SER A 441 -28.53 -1.95 -25.29
N CYS A 442 -27.22 -1.75 -25.31
CA CYS A 442 -26.59 -0.47 -25.06
C CYS A 442 -25.54 -0.19 -26.14
N GLU A 443 -25.11 1.06 -26.26
CA GLU A 443 -24.19 1.53 -27.31
C GLU A 443 -22.90 0.70 -27.40
N THR A 444 -22.34 0.32 -26.24
CA THR A 444 -21.11 -0.49 -26.17
C THR A 444 -21.34 -1.99 -26.37
N GLY A 445 -22.59 -2.44 -26.55
CA GLY A 445 -22.98 -3.86 -26.63
C GLY A 445 -23.11 -4.53 -25.25
N LEU A 446 -23.69 -5.73 -25.19
CA LEU A 446 -23.83 -6.52 -23.95
C LEU A 446 -23.25 -7.92 -24.15
N GLY A 447 -22.06 -8.16 -23.59
CA GLY A 447 -21.35 -9.44 -23.61
C GLY A 447 -21.33 -10.12 -22.23
N ASP A 448 -20.18 -10.69 -21.88
CA ASP A 448 -19.94 -11.25 -20.54
C ASP A 448 -19.93 -10.15 -19.48
N ALA A 449 -20.43 -10.44 -18.28
CA ALA A 449 -20.36 -9.55 -17.13
C ALA A 449 -19.35 -10.10 -16.12
N ILE A 450 -18.35 -9.29 -15.79
CA ILE A 450 -17.22 -9.65 -14.94
C ILE A 450 -17.11 -8.65 -13.79
N ALA A 451 -17.29 -9.11 -12.56
CA ALA A 451 -17.05 -8.33 -11.35
C ALA A 451 -15.67 -8.69 -10.78
N VAL A 452 -14.80 -7.70 -10.56
CA VAL A 452 -13.54 -7.87 -9.82
C VAL A 452 -13.70 -7.22 -8.45
N ILE A 453 -13.73 -8.04 -7.40
CA ILE A 453 -14.03 -7.62 -6.03
C ILE A 453 -12.88 -8.02 -5.09
N GLY A 454 -12.50 -7.13 -4.17
CA GLY A 454 -11.49 -7.44 -3.15
C GLY A 454 -12.06 -8.27 -2.00
N ASP A 455 -11.20 -9.00 -1.30
CA ASP A 455 -11.52 -9.77 -0.09
C ASP A 455 -12.23 -8.92 0.97
N GLY A 456 -11.72 -7.71 1.25
CA GLY A 456 -12.35 -6.75 2.16
C GLY A 456 -13.79 -6.38 1.77
N SER A 457 -14.04 -6.16 0.48
CA SER A 457 -15.37 -5.78 -0.03
C SER A 457 -16.35 -6.97 -0.06
N MET A 458 -15.84 -8.21 -0.01
CA MET A 458 -16.68 -9.40 0.10
C MET A 458 -17.37 -9.51 1.48
N SER A 459 -16.82 -8.85 2.51
CA SER A 459 -17.42 -8.84 3.86
C SER A 459 -18.74 -8.06 3.97
N ALA A 460 -19.04 -7.20 2.99
CA ALA A 460 -20.24 -6.36 3.05
C ALA A 460 -21.52 -7.13 2.74
N GLY A 461 -22.62 -6.77 3.42
CA GLY A 461 -23.93 -7.40 3.22
C GLY A 461 -24.41 -7.41 1.77
N MET A 462 -24.24 -6.31 1.04
CA MET A 462 -24.66 -6.21 -0.36
C MET A 462 -23.95 -7.21 -1.29
N ALA A 463 -22.69 -7.57 -1.01
CA ALA A 463 -21.99 -8.59 -1.79
C ALA A 463 -22.64 -9.98 -1.60
N PHE A 464 -23.01 -10.33 -0.37
CA PHE A 464 -23.71 -11.57 -0.05
C PHE A 464 -25.11 -11.61 -0.64
N GLU A 465 -25.88 -10.53 -0.53
CA GLU A 465 -27.21 -10.39 -1.15
C GLU A 465 -27.13 -10.62 -2.67
N ALA A 466 -26.13 -10.02 -3.32
CA ALA A 466 -25.90 -10.15 -4.75
C ALA A 466 -25.52 -11.58 -5.15
N MET A 467 -24.61 -12.22 -4.39
CA MET A 467 -24.21 -13.61 -4.64
C MET A 467 -25.40 -14.56 -4.45
N ASN A 468 -26.15 -14.42 -3.36
CA ASN A 468 -27.34 -15.24 -3.11
C ASN A 468 -28.34 -15.13 -4.28
N ASN A 469 -28.58 -13.91 -4.79
CA ASN A 469 -29.44 -13.70 -5.95
C ASN A 469 -28.85 -14.31 -7.25
N ALA A 470 -27.55 -14.13 -7.49
CA ALA A 470 -26.87 -14.69 -8.66
C ALA A 470 -26.95 -16.23 -8.68
N GLY A 471 -26.73 -16.86 -7.53
CA GLY A 471 -26.90 -18.30 -7.34
C GLY A 471 -28.30 -18.78 -7.67
N HIS A 472 -29.32 -18.11 -7.12
CA HIS A 472 -30.72 -18.43 -7.39
C HIS A 472 -31.07 -18.33 -8.88
N LEU A 473 -30.58 -17.29 -9.56
CA LEU A 473 -30.85 -17.07 -10.99
C LEU A 473 -30.11 -18.06 -11.91
N GLY A 474 -28.97 -18.59 -11.47
CA GLY A 474 -28.17 -19.58 -12.21
C GLY A 474 -27.67 -19.08 -13.56
N LYS A 475 -27.61 -17.76 -13.77
CA LYS A 475 -27.20 -17.14 -15.04
C LYS A 475 -25.69 -16.93 -15.10
N ARG A 476 -25.16 -16.93 -16.33
CA ARG A 476 -23.73 -16.71 -16.59
C ARG A 476 -23.29 -15.33 -16.07
N LEU A 477 -22.49 -15.37 -15.02
CA LEU A 477 -21.84 -14.25 -14.34
C LEU A 477 -20.44 -14.69 -13.91
N ILE A 478 -19.44 -13.84 -14.11
CA ILE A 478 -18.06 -14.13 -13.69
C ILE A 478 -17.71 -13.19 -12.54
N VAL A 479 -17.36 -13.75 -11.39
CA VAL A 479 -16.85 -13.01 -10.23
C VAL A 479 -15.40 -13.39 -10.03
N ILE A 480 -14.53 -12.40 -9.93
CA ILE A 480 -13.11 -12.56 -9.62
C ILE A 480 -12.90 -11.98 -8.23
N LEU A 481 -12.65 -12.87 -7.27
CA LEU A 481 -12.23 -12.50 -5.93
C LEU A 481 -10.72 -12.25 -5.96
N ASN A 482 -10.34 -10.99 -5.86
CA ASN A 482 -8.96 -10.52 -5.72
C ASN A 482 -8.59 -10.50 -4.23
N ASP A 483 -8.05 -11.61 -3.73
CA ASP A 483 -7.62 -11.74 -2.35
C ASP A 483 -6.16 -11.33 -2.19
N ASN A 484 -5.91 -10.28 -1.41
CA ASN A 484 -4.56 -9.84 -1.06
C ASN A 484 -4.32 -9.76 0.45
N GLU A 485 -5.18 -10.41 1.22
CA GLU A 485 -5.20 -10.42 2.68
C GLU A 485 -5.24 -9.02 3.31
N MET A 486 -5.77 -8.01 2.61
CA MET A 486 -5.77 -6.61 3.06
C MET A 486 -7.04 -5.85 2.64
N SER A 487 -7.66 -5.13 3.59
CA SER A 487 -8.55 -4.00 3.30
C SER A 487 -7.76 -2.69 3.27
N ILE A 488 -8.18 -1.67 4.04
CA ILE A 488 -7.34 -0.53 4.43
C ILE A 488 -6.43 -0.98 5.58
N ALA A 489 -7.03 -1.56 6.63
CA ALA A 489 -6.39 -2.32 7.70
C ALA A 489 -6.41 -3.84 7.38
N PRO A 490 -5.75 -4.70 8.17
CA PRO A 490 -5.88 -6.16 8.03
C PRO A 490 -7.37 -6.57 8.05
N PRO A 491 -7.80 -7.48 7.17
CA PRO A 491 -9.20 -7.81 7.00
C PRO A 491 -9.73 -8.50 8.27
N THR A 492 -10.85 -8.01 8.79
CA THR A 492 -11.52 -8.55 9.97
C THR A 492 -12.64 -9.52 9.58
N GLY A 493 -13.05 -10.37 10.52
CA GLY A 493 -14.20 -11.27 10.34
C GLY A 493 -13.87 -12.71 9.94
N ALA A 494 -14.83 -13.60 10.17
CA ALA A 494 -14.68 -15.05 9.97
C ALA A 494 -14.52 -15.45 8.49
N LEU A 495 -15.00 -14.62 7.56
CA LEU A 495 -14.84 -14.85 6.12
C LEU A 495 -13.36 -14.79 5.72
N SER A 496 -12.61 -13.81 6.22
CA SER A 496 -11.18 -13.67 5.97
C SER A 496 -10.41 -14.89 6.48
N SER A 497 -10.74 -15.39 7.68
CA SER A 497 -10.18 -16.65 8.20
C SER A 497 -10.58 -17.87 7.36
N TYR A 498 -11.79 -17.87 6.79
CA TYR A 498 -12.24 -18.93 5.88
C TYR A 498 -11.45 -18.92 4.56
N LEU A 499 -11.25 -17.76 3.95
CA LEU A 499 -10.43 -17.61 2.74
C LEU A 499 -8.98 -18.06 2.99
N ASN A 500 -8.39 -17.69 4.12
CA ASN A 500 -7.06 -18.15 4.53
C ASN A 500 -6.97 -19.67 4.72
N ARG A 501 -8.05 -20.34 5.15
CA ARG A 501 -8.08 -21.82 5.22
C ARG A 501 -8.14 -22.46 3.85
N LEU A 502 -8.91 -21.89 2.91
CA LEU A 502 -8.93 -22.36 1.52
C LEU A 502 -7.53 -22.27 0.89
N TYR A 503 -6.73 -21.29 1.30
CA TYR A 503 -5.31 -21.20 0.97
C TYR A 503 -4.46 -22.31 1.62
N ALA A 504 -4.59 -22.52 2.94
CA ALA A 504 -3.81 -23.52 3.68
C ALA A 504 -4.13 -24.98 3.31
N GLU A 505 -5.37 -25.26 2.91
CA GLU A 505 -5.84 -26.59 2.50
C GLU A 505 -5.64 -26.86 0.99
N ALA A 506 -5.11 -25.90 0.21
CA ALA A 506 -4.87 -26.08 -1.22
C ALA A 506 -3.85 -27.22 -1.44
N PRO A 507 -4.25 -28.37 -2.03
CA PRO A 507 -3.40 -29.54 -2.14
C PRO A 507 -2.46 -29.38 -3.34
N PHE A 508 -1.35 -28.66 -3.17
CA PHE A 508 -0.39 -28.47 -4.26
C PHE A 508 0.51 -29.69 -4.57
N HIS A 509 0.27 -30.86 -3.97
CA HIS A 509 1.10 -32.05 -4.22
C HIS A 509 0.37 -33.36 -4.60
N ASP A 510 -0.94 -33.51 -4.42
CA ASP A 510 -1.61 -34.82 -4.61
C ASP A 510 -2.30 -35.04 -5.96
N LEU A 511 -2.43 -34.02 -6.82
CA LEU A 511 -3.10 -34.19 -8.12
C LEU A 511 -2.22 -34.94 -9.16
N LYS A 512 -0.90 -34.95 -8.98
CA LYS A 512 0.05 -35.59 -9.91
C LYS A 512 0.05 -37.12 -9.81
N ALA A 513 -0.33 -37.67 -8.65
CA ALA A 513 -0.32 -39.11 -8.41
C ALA A 513 -1.56 -39.81 -9.01
N ALA A 514 -2.74 -39.19 -8.94
CA ALA A 514 -3.98 -39.76 -9.47
C ALA A 514 -4.08 -39.71 -11.02
N ALA A 515 -3.30 -38.85 -11.68
CA ALA A 515 -3.31 -38.70 -13.13
C ALA A 515 -2.54 -39.80 -13.90
N LYS A 516 -1.58 -40.49 -13.26
CA LYS A 516 -0.77 -41.54 -13.91
C LYS A 516 -1.51 -42.88 -14.12
N GLY A 517 -2.58 -43.14 -13.35
CA GLY A 517 -3.28 -44.43 -13.40
C GLY A 517 -4.33 -44.57 -14.50
N ALA A 518 -5.08 -43.52 -14.82
CA ALA A 518 -6.29 -43.64 -15.66
C ALA A 518 -6.08 -43.35 -17.16
N VAL A 519 -4.94 -42.76 -17.56
CA VAL A 519 -4.68 -42.36 -18.96
C VAL A 519 -4.24 -43.54 -19.84
N ASN A 520 -3.74 -44.62 -19.24
CA ASN A 520 -3.24 -45.79 -19.97
C ASN A 520 -4.34 -46.72 -20.51
N LEU A 521 -5.61 -46.50 -20.14
CA LEU A 521 -6.75 -47.38 -20.49
C LEU A 521 -7.55 -46.95 -21.74
N LEU A 522 -7.22 -45.83 -22.39
CA LEU A 522 -8.01 -45.32 -23.54
C LEU A 522 -7.27 -45.42 -24.89
N PRO A 523 -7.97 -45.77 -26.01
CA PRO A 523 -7.39 -45.91 -27.35
C PRO A 523 -6.82 -44.61 -27.96
N PRO A 524 -5.90 -44.70 -28.95
CA PRO A 524 -5.11 -43.58 -29.47
C PRO A 524 -5.88 -42.34 -29.98
N PRO A 525 -7.01 -42.44 -30.72
CA PRO A 525 -7.65 -41.26 -31.28
C PRO A 525 -8.40 -40.40 -30.23
N PHE A 526 -8.64 -40.92 -29.03
CA PHE A 526 -9.29 -40.17 -27.94
C PHE A 526 -8.28 -39.52 -26.98
N ARG A 527 -6.97 -39.81 -27.11
CA ARG A 527 -5.92 -39.28 -26.21
C ARG A 527 -5.59 -37.81 -26.46
N GLU A 528 -5.69 -37.33 -27.69
CA GLU A 528 -5.31 -35.95 -28.04
C GLU A 528 -6.43 -34.93 -27.74
N GLY A 529 -7.69 -35.30 -27.93
CA GLY A 529 -8.84 -34.46 -27.55
C GLY A 529 -9.07 -34.39 -26.04
N ALA A 530 -8.79 -35.49 -25.31
CA ALA A 530 -8.93 -35.55 -23.86
C ALA A 530 -7.80 -34.81 -23.11
N LYS A 531 -6.58 -34.72 -23.67
CA LYS A 531 -5.42 -34.07 -23.04
C LYS A 531 -5.55 -32.57 -22.81
N ARG A 532 -6.39 -31.88 -23.60
CA ARG A 532 -6.64 -30.43 -23.47
C ARG A 532 -7.88 -30.06 -22.64
N ALA A 533 -8.70 -31.03 -22.25
CA ALA A 533 -10.02 -30.77 -21.69
C ALA A 533 -10.25 -31.31 -20.27
N LYS A 534 -9.38 -32.19 -19.76
CA LYS A 534 -9.67 -32.98 -18.55
C LYS A 534 -9.10 -32.43 -17.24
N ASP A 535 -8.08 -31.57 -17.29
CA ASP A 535 -7.40 -31.10 -16.07
C ASP A 535 -8.13 -29.91 -15.40
N VAL A 536 -8.82 -29.07 -16.17
CA VAL A 536 -9.65 -27.97 -15.61
C VAL A 536 -11.02 -28.47 -15.13
N LEU A 537 -11.52 -29.60 -15.67
CA LEU A 537 -12.85 -30.12 -15.32
C LEU A 537 -12.87 -30.92 -14.01
N LYS A 538 -11.70 -31.26 -13.45
CA LYS A 538 -11.58 -32.05 -12.21
C LYS A 538 -11.49 -31.21 -10.94
N SER A 539 -11.36 -29.88 -11.05
CA SER A 539 -11.41 -28.97 -9.89
C SER A 539 -12.83 -28.57 -9.51
N MET A 540 -13.86 -29.02 -10.23
CA MET A 540 -15.25 -28.92 -9.80
C MET A 540 -15.55 -30.06 -8.81
N THR A 541 -15.13 -29.88 -7.56
CA THR A 541 -15.64 -30.68 -6.45
C THR A 541 -17.12 -30.33 -6.27
N VAL A 542 -18.02 -31.30 -6.42
CA VAL A 542 -19.41 -31.09 -6.02
C VAL A 542 -19.44 -31.14 -4.48
N GLY A 543 -19.48 -29.95 -3.87
CA GLY A 543 -19.69 -29.74 -2.43
C GLY A 543 -18.41 -29.44 -1.65
N GLY A 544 -18.47 -28.40 -0.82
CA GLY A 544 -17.45 -28.11 0.19
C GLY A 544 -17.23 -26.63 0.49
N THR A 545 -17.45 -25.73 -0.47
CA THR A 545 -17.24 -24.28 -0.26
C THR A 545 -18.53 -23.50 -0.03
N LEU A 546 -18.45 -22.39 0.70
CA LEU A 546 -19.57 -21.46 0.90
C LEU A 546 -20.14 -20.96 -0.43
N PHE A 547 -19.28 -20.73 -1.42
CA PHE A 547 -19.67 -20.22 -2.73
C PHE A 547 -20.49 -21.24 -3.53
N GLU A 548 -20.13 -22.52 -3.44
CA GLU A 548 -20.88 -23.60 -4.08
C GLU A 548 -22.27 -23.79 -3.47
N GLU A 549 -22.39 -23.65 -2.15
CA GLU A 549 -23.69 -23.64 -1.47
C GLU A 549 -24.54 -22.42 -1.88
N LEU A 550 -23.90 -21.30 -2.22
CA LEU A 550 -24.55 -20.13 -2.84
C LEU A 550 -24.77 -20.29 -4.35
N GLY A 551 -24.55 -21.48 -4.93
CA GLY A 551 -24.84 -21.79 -6.33
C GLY A 551 -23.76 -21.39 -7.34
N PHE A 552 -22.56 -21.01 -6.90
CA PHE A 552 -21.42 -20.70 -7.78
C PHE A 552 -20.58 -21.93 -8.08
N SER A 553 -20.07 -22.04 -9.31
CA SER A 553 -18.87 -22.84 -9.54
C SER A 553 -17.66 -22.12 -8.94
N TYR A 554 -16.79 -22.82 -8.22
CA TYR A 554 -15.60 -22.24 -7.61
C TYR A 554 -14.32 -22.69 -8.33
N VAL A 555 -13.40 -21.76 -8.59
CA VAL A 555 -12.08 -22.03 -9.19
C VAL A 555 -11.00 -21.25 -8.44
N GLY A 556 -10.06 -21.96 -7.81
CA GLY A 556 -8.91 -21.35 -7.15
C GLY A 556 -8.64 -21.94 -5.75
N PRO A 557 -7.75 -21.33 -4.95
CA PRO A 557 -7.01 -20.11 -5.29
C PRO A 557 -5.98 -20.33 -6.41
N ILE A 558 -5.76 -19.32 -7.28
CA ILE A 558 -4.69 -19.27 -8.29
C ILE A 558 -3.81 -18.03 -8.11
N ASP A 559 -2.55 -18.09 -8.54
CA ASP A 559 -1.63 -16.95 -8.45
C ASP A 559 -2.03 -15.84 -9.44
N GLY A 560 -2.40 -14.68 -8.91
CA GLY A 560 -2.78 -13.48 -9.67
C GLY A 560 -1.63 -12.72 -10.30
N HIS A 561 -0.39 -13.13 -10.06
CA HIS A 561 0.82 -12.61 -10.70
C HIS A 561 1.42 -13.56 -11.74
N ASP A 562 0.81 -14.73 -11.96
CA ASP A 562 1.26 -15.71 -12.94
C ASP A 562 0.32 -15.75 -14.16
N LEU A 563 0.72 -15.07 -15.24
CA LEU A 563 -0.03 -15.08 -16.50
C LEU A 563 -0.11 -16.47 -17.15
N HIS A 564 0.82 -17.39 -16.86
CA HIS A 564 0.73 -18.77 -17.33
C HIS A 564 -0.40 -19.54 -16.65
N GLN A 565 -0.84 -19.13 -15.46
CA GLN A 565 -2.02 -19.67 -14.78
C GLN A 565 -3.30 -18.91 -15.15
N LEU A 566 -3.25 -17.57 -15.12
CA LEU A 566 -4.44 -16.73 -15.35
C LEU A 566 -5.02 -16.91 -16.76
N LEU A 567 -4.19 -16.85 -17.80
CA LEU A 567 -4.68 -16.88 -19.19
C LEU A 567 -5.42 -18.18 -19.52
N PRO A 568 -4.90 -19.39 -19.24
CA PRO A 568 -5.63 -20.63 -19.51
C PRO A 568 -6.95 -20.75 -18.73
N VAL A 569 -6.97 -20.33 -17.46
CA VAL A 569 -8.19 -20.37 -16.63
C VAL A 569 -9.25 -19.45 -17.21
N LEU A 570 -8.92 -18.17 -17.43
CA LEU A 570 -9.86 -17.19 -17.96
C LEU A 570 -10.37 -17.56 -19.36
N ARG A 571 -9.49 -18.06 -20.25
CA ARG A 571 -9.88 -18.56 -21.59
C ARG A 571 -10.87 -19.73 -21.47
N THR A 572 -10.64 -20.64 -20.53
CA THR A 572 -11.53 -21.79 -20.30
C THR A 572 -12.88 -21.34 -19.76
N VAL A 573 -12.89 -20.43 -18.78
CA VAL A 573 -14.13 -19.86 -18.22
C VAL A 573 -14.92 -19.13 -19.31
N LYS A 574 -14.26 -18.27 -20.09
CA LYS A 574 -14.90 -17.57 -21.22
C LYS A 574 -15.54 -18.55 -22.19
N ALA A 575 -14.86 -19.63 -22.54
CA ALA A 575 -15.36 -20.60 -23.51
C ALA A 575 -16.43 -21.57 -22.99
N ARG A 576 -16.46 -21.89 -21.68
CA ARG A 576 -17.24 -23.04 -21.17
C ARG A 576 -18.23 -22.74 -20.07
N ALA A 577 -18.07 -21.67 -19.29
CA ALA A 577 -18.97 -21.42 -18.17
C ALA A 577 -20.41 -21.12 -18.65
N THR A 578 -21.42 -21.60 -17.95
CA THR A 578 -22.83 -21.36 -18.31
C THR A 578 -23.65 -20.77 -17.16
N GLY A 579 -23.24 -21.05 -15.93
CA GLY A 579 -23.79 -20.46 -14.71
C GLY A 579 -22.83 -19.45 -14.05
N PRO A 580 -23.16 -19.01 -12.82
CA PRO A 580 -22.31 -18.11 -12.06
C PRO A 580 -21.02 -18.85 -11.62
N ILE A 581 -19.89 -18.17 -11.75
CA ILE A 581 -18.57 -18.71 -11.41
C ILE A 581 -17.77 -17.69 -10.60
N LEU A 582 -17.14 -18.17 -9.52
CA LEU A 582 -16.21 -17.40 -8.71
C LEU A 582 -14.79 -17.92 -8.94
N ILE A 583 -13.91 -17.04 -9.39
CA ILE A 583 -12.48 -17.30 -9.56
C ILE A 583 -11.75 -16.61 -8.41
N HIS A 584 -11.10 -17.39 -7.55
CA HIS A 584 -10.33 -16.90 -6.44
C HIS A 584 -8.87 -16.70 -6.87
N VAL A 585 -8.44 -15.44 -6.89
CA VAL A 585 -7.13 -15.00 -7.36
C VAL A 585 -6.36 -14.36 -6.20
N LEU A 586 -5.17 -14.90 -5.91
CA LEU A 586 -4.28 -14.38 -4.86
C LEU A 586 -3.37 -13.31 -5.43
N THR A 587 -3.35 -12.12 -4.84
CA THR A 587 -2.42 -11.04 -5.24
C THR A 587 -1.68 -10.44 -4.05
N LYS A 588 -0.64 -9.66 -4.33
CA LYS A 588 0.12 -8.91 -3.34
C LYS A 588 -0.08 -7.41 -3.56
N LYS A 589 -0.71 -6.75 -2.59
CA LYS A 589 -0.82 -5.27 -2.59
C LYS A 589 0.58 -4.65 -2.62
N GLY A 590 0.82 -3.74 -3.57
CA GLY A 590 2.12 -3.10 -3.80
C GLY A 590 3.11 -3.89 -4.68
N LYS A 591 2.69 -5.00 -5.31
CA LYS A 591 3.58 -5.91 -6.06
C LYS A 591 4.52 -5.21 -7.03
N GLY A 592 5.82 -5.49 -6.88
CA GLY A 592 6.89 -5.01 -7.75
C GLY A 592 7.36 -3.60 -7.43
N TYR A 593 6.97 -3.04 -6.28
CA TYR A 593 7.50 -1.80 -5.75
C TYR A 593 7.87 -1.95 -4.27
N ALA A 594 9.15 -2.25 -4.00
CA ALA A 594 9.64 -2.59 -2.65
C ALA A 594 9.25 -1.58 -1.55
N PRO A 595 9.30 -0.23 -1.79
CA PRO A 595 8.84 0.72 -0.79
C PRO A 595 7.35 0.61 -0.45
N ALA A 596 6.50 0.14 -1.38
CA ALA A 596 5.10 -0.15 -1.10
C ALA A 596 4.95 -1.49 -0.39
N GLU A 597 5.60 -2.57 -0.84
CA GLU A 597 5.47 -3.88 -0.22
C GLU A 597 5.89 -3.91 1.26
N GLY A 598 6.90 -3.11 1.64
CA GLY A 598 7.40 -3.02 3.01
C GLY A 598 6.67 -2.02 3.94
N SER A 599 5.73 -1.23 3.42
CA SER A 599 4.98 -0.24 4.21
C SER A 599 3.73 -0.85 4.86
N ALA A 600 3.36 -0.38 6.07
CA ALA A 600 2.23 -0.92 6.84
C ALA A 600 0.88 -0.83 6.08
N ASP A 601 0.64 0.24 5.33
CA ASP A 601 -0.54 0.43 4.49
C ASP A 601 -0.41 -0.22 3.09
N ARG A 602 0.76 -0.81 2.81
CA ARG A 602 1.19 -1.32 1.51
C ARG A 602 1.03 -0.33 0.36
N GLY A 603 1.17 0.98 0.63
CA GLY A 603 0.95 2.06 -0.33
C GLY A 603 -0.50 2.26 -0.74
N HIS A 604 -1.46 2.04 0.18
CA HIS A 604 -2.89 2.18 -0.06
C HIS A 604 -3.27 3.57 -0.58
N ALA A 605 -2.68 4.64 -0.04
CA ALA A 605 -2.81 5.99 -0.59
C ALA A 605 -1.52 6.79 -0.37
N ARG A 606 -0.83 7.14 -1.46
CA ARG A 606 0.42 7.93 -1.39
C ARG A 606 0.19 9.36 -1.88
N ALA A 607 0.78 10.32 -1.17
CA ALA A 607 1.05 11.64 -1.73
C ALA A 607 2.13 11.52 -2.81
N LYS A 608 2.52 12.64 -3.46
CA LYS A 608 3.67 12.64 -4.37
C LYS A 608 4.91 12.07 -3.66
N PHE A 609 5.58 11.14 -4.32
CA PHE A 609 6.71 10.43 -3.72
C PHE A 609 7.85 10.30 -4.72
N ASP A 610 9.08 10.22 -4.21
CA ASP A 610 10.23 9.88 -5.03
C ASP A 610 10.17 8.40 -5.43
N VAL A 611 10.29 8.09 -6.72
CA VAL A 611 10.16 6.72 -7.22
C VAL A 611 11.20 5.79 -6.60
N VAL A 612 12.43 6.27 -6.36
CA VAL A 612 13.54 5.45 -5.90
C VAL A 612 13.47 5.23 -4.39
N THR A 613 13.24 6.29 -3.61
CA THR A 613 13.25 6.20 -2.13
C THR A 613 11.89 5.90 -1.52
N GLY A 614 10.80 6.18 -2.24
CA GLY A 614 9.44 6.13 -1.72
C GLY A 614 9.09 7.25 -0.75
N GLU A 615 10.01 8.19 -0.50
CA GLU A 615 9.80 9.31 0.43
C GLU A 615 8.71 10.27 -0.08
N GLN A 616 7.75 10.56 0.79
CA GLN A 616 6.67 11.49 0.50
C GLN A 616 7.07 12.91 0.91
N LYS A 617 6.87 13.88 0.02
CA LYS A 617 7.01 15.30 0.38
C LYS A 617 5.72 15.75 1.09
N LYS A 618 5.74 15.80 2.42
CA LYS A 618 4.70 16.48 3.21
C LYS A 618 5.17 17.89 3.55
N ALA A 619 4.34 18.89 3.26
CA ALA A 619 4.57 20.22 3.81
C ALA A 619 4.43 20.14 5.35
N PRO A 620 5.27 20.85 6.12
CA PRO A 620 5.08 20.96 7.56
C PRO A 620 3.70 21.54 7.85
N SER A 621 3.00 20.87 8.77
CA SER A 621 1.65 21.20 9.20
C SER A 621 1.71 22.15 10.41
N ASN A 622 0.87 23.19 10.39
CA ASN A 622 0.79 24.16 11.48
C ASN A 622 -0.40 23.92 12.44
N ALA A 623 -1.30 22.97 12.11
CA ALA A 623 -2.50 22.69 12.90
C ALA A 623 -2.79 21.17 12.94
N PRO A 624 -3.34 20.64 14.05
CA PRO A 624 -3.69 19.24 14.13
C PRO A 624 -4.84 18.88 13.18
N ALA A 625 -4.85 17.64 12.68
CA ALA A 625 -5.97 17.13 11.91
C ALA A 625 -7.21 16.89 12.80
N TYR A 626 -8.40 17.21 12.31
CA TYR A 626 -9.66 17.00 13.06
C TYR A 626 -9.82 15.57 13.57
N THR A 627 -9.50 14.57 12.73
CA THR A 627 -9.51 13.14 13.10
C THR A 627 -8.63 12.85 14.31
N LYS A 628 -7.45 13.46 14.38
CA LYS A 628 -6.52 13.29 15.51
C LYS A 628 -7.07 13.93 16.78
N VAL A 629 -7.68 15.12 16.67
CA VAL A 629 -8.33 15.81 17.79
C VAL A 629 -9.49 14.99 18.35
N PHE A 630 -10.35 14.45 17.48
CA PHE A 630 -11.42 13.53 17.87
C PHE A 630 -10.87 12.31 18.62
N ALA A 631 -9.91 11.61 18.00
CA ALA A 631 -9.35 10.38 18.53
C ALA A 631 -8.70 10.57 19.90
N GLN A 632 -7.86 11.59 20.06
CA GLN A 632 -7.19 11.90 21.32
C GLN A 632 -8.20 12.26 22.42
N THR A 633 -9.24 13.04 22.06
CA THR A 633 -10.30 13.41 22.99
C THR A 633 -11.11 12.19 23.44
N LEU A 634 -11.55 11.36 22.50
CA LEU A 634 -12.30 10.14 22.80
C LEU A 634 -11.48 9.17 23.66
N THR A 635 -10.21 8.98 23.33
CA THR A 635 -9.30 8.10 24.08
C THR A 635 -9.13 8.58 25.52
N ARG A 636 -9.02 9.89 25.74
CA ARG A 636 -8.97 10.48 27.07
C ARG A 636 -10.27 10.25 27.86
N LEU A 637 -11.43 10.44 27.22
CA LEU A 637 -12.73 10.20 27.86
C LEU A 637 -12.96 8.72 28.18
N ALA A 638 -12.56 7.81 27.28
CA ALA A 638 -12.64 6.38 27.49
C ALA A 638 -11.76 5.87 28.64
N ALA A 639 -10.70 6.60 28.98
CA ALA A 639 -9.89 6.31 30.17
C ALA A 639 -10.63 6.62 31.48
N ALA A 640 -11.59 7.55 31.45
CA ALA A 640 -12.39 7.95 32.62
C ALA A 640 -13.74 7.20 32.71
N ASP A 641 -14.33 6.78 31.58
CA ASP A 641 -15.59 6.02 31.56
C ASP A 641 -15.39 4.63 30.91
N PRO A 642 -15.51 3.53 31.67
CA PRO A 642 -15.35 2.17 31.14
C PRO A 642 -16.42 1.79 30.11
N ARG A 643 -17.57 2.48 30.09
CA ARG A 643 -18.70 2.20 29.17
C ARG A 643 -18.46 2.73 27.77
N ILE A 644 -17.52 3.66 27.58
CA ILE A 644 -17.19 4.18 26.26
C ILE A 644 -16.50 3.10 25.44
N CYS A 645 -17.08 2.80 24.29
CA CYS A 645 -16.55 1.92 23.26
C CYS A 645 -16.66 2.61 21.90
N ALA A 646 -15.89 2.15 20.93
CA ALA A 646 -15.86 2.71 19.59
C ALA A 646 -16.11 1.63 18.54
N VAL A 647 -16.81 1.98 17.47
CA VAL A 647 -17.12 1.10 16.35
C VAL A 647 -16.69 1.81 15.07
N THR A 648 -15.93 1.10 14.22
CA THR A 648 -15.52 1.54 12.88
C THR A 648 -15.86 0.48 11.84
N ALA A 649 -15.95 0.90 10.59
CA ALA A 649 -16.16 0.00 9.46
C ALA A 649 -14.90 -0.01 8.57
N ALA A 650 -13.95 -0.91 8.87
CA ALA A 650 -12.68 -1.11 8.16
C ALA A 650 -11.75 0.12 8.06
N MET A 651 -11.95 1.14 8.90
CA MET A 651 -11.22 2.41 8.84
C MET A 651 -10.70 2.88 10.21
N PRO A 652 -9.96 2.06 10.99
CA PRO A 652 -9.41 2.48 12.27
C PRO A 652 -8.54 3.75 12.12
N ASP A 653 -7.53 3.73 11.27
CA ASP A 653 -6.64 4.89 11.00
C ASP A 653 -7.40 6.06 10.34
N GLY A 654 -8.36 5.72 9.48
CA GLY A 654 -9.18 6.71 8.78
C GLY A 654 -10.01 7.54 9.76
N THR A 655 -10.54 6.91 10.80
CA THR A 655 -11.37 7.53 11.84
C THR A 655 -10.58 7.90 13.10
N GLY A 656 -9.29 7.58 13.16
CA GLY A 656 -8.42 7.80 14.31
C GLY A 656 -8.67 6.83 15.48
N LEU A 657 -9.46 5.78 15.28
CA LEU A 657 -9.78 4.80 16.32
C LEU A 657 -8.64 3.80 16.58
N ASP A 658 -7.62 3.77 15.71
CA ASP A 658 -6.34 3.11 15.95
C ASP A 658 -5.71 3.57 17.28
N LEU A 659 -5.70 4.88 17.55
CA LEU A 659 -5.16 5.44 18.79
C LEU A 659 -5.91 4.95 20.05
N MET A 660 -7.23 4.77 19.95
CA MET A 660 -8.01 4.22 21.05
C MET A 660 -7.78 2.71 21.18
N ALA A 661 -7.67 1.99 20.07
CA ALA A 661 -7.45 0.54 20.04
C ALA A 661 -6.09 0.16 20.63
N GLU A 662 -5.04 0.96 20.41
CA GLU A 662 -3.72 0.77 21.03
C GLU A 662 -3.80 0.73 22.56
N ARG A 663 -4.71 1.51 23.15
CA ARG A 663 -4.85 1.62 24.61
C ARG A 663 -5.97 0.73 25.18
N PHE A 664 -7.04 0.54 24.43
CA PHE A 664 -8.26 -0.15 24.85
C PHE A 664 -8.78 -1.11 23.77
N PRO A 665 -8.01 -2.14 23.39
CA PRO A 665 -8.32 -3.00 22.26
C PRO A 665 -9.69 -3.70 22.41
N ASP A 666 -10.05 -4.13 23.63
CA ASP A 666 -11.32 -4.81 23.92
C ASP A 666 -12.55 -3.89 23.84
N ARG A 667 -12.37 -2.59 23.57
CA ARG A 667 -13.44 -1.59 23.49
C ARG A 667 -13.50 -0.89 22.13
N VAL A 668 -12.73 -1.35 21.15
CA VAL A 668 -12.78 -0.87 19.77
C VAL A 668 -13.14 -2.03 18.85
N PHE A 669 -14.24 -1.89 18.12
CA PHE A 669 -14.77 -2.93 17.25
C PHE A 669 -14.66 -2.48 15.79
N ASP A 670 -13.90 -3.23 14.99
CA ASP A 670 -13.89 -3.08 13.54
C ASP A 670 -14.81 -4.15 12.92
N VAL A 671 -15.93 -3.70 12.36
CA VAL A 671 -16.95 -4.58 11.78
C VAL A 671 -16.68 -4.94 10.31
N GLY A 672 -15.52 -4.56 9.76
CA GLY A 672 -15.23 -4.68 8.35
C GLY A 672 -16.00 -3.67 7.51
N ILE A 673 -16.11 -3.89 6.21
CA ILE A 673 -16.84 -3.01 5.29
C ILE A 673 -18.35 -3.30 5.41
N ALA A 674 -18.93 -2.98 6.56
CA ALA A 674 -20.30 -3.32 6.89
C ALA A 674 -20.96 -2.21 7.73
N GLU A 675 -21.17 -1.03 7.12
CA GLU A 675 -21.69 0.14 7.83
C GLU A 675 -23.08 -0.11 8.43
N GLN A 676 -23.97 -0.82 7.73
CA GLN A 676 -25.28 -1.21 8.27
C GLN A 676 -25.11 -1.99 9.57
N HIS A 677 -24.25 -3.02 9.56
CA HIS A 677 -23.96 -3.82 10.72
C HIS A 677 -23.34 -2.97 11.83
N GLY A 678 -22.39 -2.08 11.52
CA GLY A 678 -21.76 -1.21 12.51
C GLY A 678 -22.76 -0.29 13.23
N VAL A 679 -23.79 0.20 12.53
CA VAL A 679 -24.84 1.02 13.14
C VAL A 679 -25.73 0.17 14.06
N THR A 680 -26.28 -0.95 13.58
CA THR A 680 -27.13 -1.84 14.40
C THR A 680 -26.36 -2.44 15.57
N PHE A 681 -25.09 -2.79 15.38
CA PHE A 681 -24.19 -3.29 16.43
C PHE A 681 -23.98 -2.23 17.52
N SER A 682 -23.77 -0.97 17.13
CA SER A 682 -23.74 0.17 18.07
C SER A 682 -25.07 0.31 18.81
N ALA A 683 -26.21 0.13 18.13
CA ALA A 683 -27.52 0.14 18.78
C ALA A 683 -27.62 -0.96 19.86
N GLY A 684 -27.18 -2.19 19.54
CA GLY A 684 -27.12 -3.30 20.50
C GLY A 684 -26.23 -3.00 21.71
N LEU A 685 -25.06 -2.41 21.49
CA LEU A 685 -24.17 -1.95 22.58
C LEU A 685 -24.86 -0.91 23.47
N ALA A 686 -25.53 0.07 22.88
CA ALA A 686 -26.26 1.11 23.61
C ALA A 686 -27.41 0.51 24.44
N ALA A 687 -28.19 -0.39 23.85
CA ALA A 687 -29.26 -1.12 24.53
C ALA A 687 -28.72 -1.99 25.69
N GLY A 688 -27.48 -2.47 25.58
CA GLY A 688 -26.76 -3.18 26.64
C GLY A 688 -26.16 -2.28 27.74
N GLY A 689 -26.36 -0.95 27.68
CA GLY A 689 -25.87 0.01 28.67
C GLY A 689 -24.46 0.54 28.41
N MET A 690 -23.88 0.27 27.24
CA MET A 690 -22.60 0.85 26.81
C MET A 690 -22.82 2.24 26.17
N LYS A 691 -21.73 2.98 25.98
CA LYS A 691 -21.70 4.30 25.32
C LYS A 691 -20.94 4.21 23.99
N PRO A 692 -21.56 3.68 22.92
CA PRO A 692 -20.88 3.44 21.65
C PRO A 692 -20.70 4.74 20.86
N PHE A 693 -19.47 5.00 20.45
CA PHE A 693 -19.10 5.96 19.42
C PHE A 693 -18.99 5.23 18.08
N CYS A 694 -20.03 5.37 17.26
CA CYS A 694 -20.05 4.89 15.89
C CYS A 694 -19.31 5.91 15.01
N ALA A 695 -18.04 5.65 14.72
CA ALA A 695 -17.20 6.56 13.94
C ALA A 695 -17.17 6.10 12.47
N MET A 696 -17.72 6.93 11.59
CA MET A 696 -17.85 6.63 10.16
C MET A 696 -17.63 7.91 9.34
N TYR A 697 -17.25 7.76 8.08
CA TYR A 697 -17.27 8.91 7.18
C TYR A 697 -18.72 9.25 6.82
N SER A 698 -19.01 10.54 6.65
CA SER A 698 -20.32 11.02 6.19
C SER A 698 -20.82 10.27 4.94
N THR A 699 -19.94 10.07 3.96
CA THR A 699 -20.30 9.39 2.71
C THR A 699 -20.67 7.92 2.91
N PHE A 700 -20.02 7.22 3.84
CA PHE A 700 -20.24 5.80 4.09
C PHE A 700 -21.41 5.54 5.04
N LEU A 701 -21.69 6.47 5.97
CA LEU A 701 -22.88 6.39 6.82
C LEU A 701 -24.20 6.38 6.00
N GLN A 702 -24.19 6.87 4.76
CA GLN A 702 -25.31 6.73 3.82
C GLN A 702 -25.77 5.26 3.67
N ARG A 703 -24.84 4.29 3.75
CA ARG A 703 -25.16 2.86 3.69
C ARG A 703 -25.97 2.38 4.89
N GLY A 704 -25.69 2.94 6.07
CA GLY A 704 -26.34 2.59 7.33
C GLY A 704 -27.56 3.44 7.67
N TYR A 705 -28.05 4.29 6.75
CA TYR A 705 -29.10 5.26 7.07
C TYR A 705 -30.36 4.59 7.62
N ASP A 706 -30.83 3.52 6.99
CA ASP A 706 -32.02 2.77 7.43
C ASP A 706 -31.86 2.25 8.86
N GLN A 707 -30.67 1.76 9.21
CA GLN A 707 -30.34 1.30 10.57
C GLN A 707 -30.29 2.48 11.56
N VAL A 708 -29.85 3.68 11.15
CA VAL A 708 -29.97 4.89 11.98
C VAL A 708 -31.44 5.20 12.26
N VAL A 709 -32.32 5.08 11.27
CA VAL A 709 -33.76 5.32 11.45
C VAL A 709 -34.36 4.26 12.39
N HIS A 710 -34.29 2.99 11.99
CA HIS A 710 -35.07 1.92 12.59
C HIS A 710 -34.44 1.35 13.86
N ASP A 711 -33.13 1.10 13.83
CA ASP A 711 -32.47 0.42 14.94
C ASP A 711 -32.03 1.39 16.03
N VAL A 712 -31.84 2.67 15.71
CA VAL A 712 -31.36 3.67 16.65
C VAL A 712 -32.44 4.70 17.01
N ALA A 713 -32.94 5.47 16.04
CA ALA A 713 -33.77 6.65 16.31
C ALA A 713 -35.17 6.29 16.83
N ILE A 714 -35.86 5.31 16.22
CA ILE A 714 -37.17 4.84 16.70
C ILE A 714 -37.07 4.34 18.15
N GLN A 715 -35.98 3.66 18.49
CA GLN A 715 -35.73 3.11 19.81
C GLN A 715 -35.16 4.13 20.80
N ARG A 716 -34.84 5.35 20.34
CA ARG A 716 -34.20 6.43 21.12
C ARG A 716 -32.91 5.97 21.83
N LEU A 717 -32.13 5.11 21.17
CA LEU A 717 -30.91 4.59 21.76
C LEU A 717 -29.78 5.62 21.71
N PRO A 718 -28.96 5.75 22.77
CA PRO A 718 -27.90 6.75 22.85
C PRO A 718 -26.64 6.36 22.07
N VAL A 719 -26.78 6.19 20.76
CA VAL A 719 -25.64 6.00 19.85
C VAL A 719 -25.04 7.35 19.49
N ARG A 720 -23.71 7.46 19.58
CA ARG A 720 -22.97 8.69 19.26
C ARG A 720 -22.31 8.55 17.91
N PHE A 721 -22.79 9.27 16.90
CA PHE A 721 -22.23 9.26 15.56
C PHE A 721 -21.13 10.31 15.44
N ALA A 722 -19.88 9.84 15.35
CA ALA A 722 -18.73 10.67 15.02
C ALA A 722 -18.53 10.65 13.50
N ILE A 723 -18.97 11.73 12.84
CA ILE A 723 -19.05 11.79 11.38
C ILE A 723 -17.84 12.53 10.81
N ASP A 724 -16.83 11.77 10.41
CA ASP A 724 -15.61 12.30 9.78
C ASP A 724 -15.85 12.54 8.26
N ARG A 725 -14.90 13.21 7.58
CA ARG A 725 -14.95 13.49 6.13
C ARG A 725 -16.26 14.18 5.70
N ALA A 726 -16.85 14.97 6.59
CA ALA A 726 -18.06 15.70 6.27
C ALA A 726 -17.74 16.90 5.35
N GLY A 727 -18.60 17.15 4.36
CA GLY A 727 -18.37 18.15 3.32
C GLY A 727 -17.55 17.60 2.14
N LEU A 728 -16.75 18.46 1.50
CA LEU A 728 -15.97 18.09 0.31
C LEU A 728 -14.60 17.55 0.71
N VAL A 729 -14.25 16.37 0.19
CA VAL A 729 -13.06 15.62 0.64
C VAL A 729 -11.82 15.75 -0.25
N GLY A 730 -11.93 16.48 -1.37
CA GLY A 730 -10.82 16.74 -2.29
C GLY A 730 -10.67 15.68 -3.39
N ALA A 731 -9.48 15.10 -3.46
CA ALA A 731 -8.98 14.26 -4.55
C ALA A 731 -9.75 12.94 -4.79
N ASP A 732 -10.69 12.57 -3.90
CA ASP A 732 -11.54 11.39 -4.04
C ASP A 732 -12.89 11.72 -4.72
N GLY A 733 -13.19 13.00 -4.90
CA GLY A 733 -14.31 13.49 -5.72
C GLY A 733 -15.70 13.13 -5.21
N ALA A 734 -16.67 13.17 -6.13
CA ALA A 734 -18.09 13.12 -5.83
C ALA A 734 -18.54 11.87 -5.06
N THR A 735 -17.93 10.70 -5.31
CA THR A 735 -18.31 9.45 -4.66
C THR A 735 -17.96 9.42 -3.17
N HIS A 736 -17.06 10.29 -2.72
CA HIS A 736 -16.61 10.37 -1.33
C HIS A 736 -17.04 11.67 -0.64
N ALA A 737 -17.74 12.58 -1.33
CA ALA A 737 -18.24 13.80 -0.74
C ALA A 737 -19.28 13.50 0.35
N GLY A 738 -19.02 14.00 1.56
CA GLY A 738 -19.90 13.91 2.73
C GLY A 738 -20.94 15.02 2.75
N ALA A 739 -21.73 15.17 1.69
CA ALA A 739 -22.61 16.31 1.49
C ALA A 739 -24.00 16.18 2.15
N TYR A 740 -24.41 14.97 2.55
CA TYR A 740 -25.82 14.68 2.80
C TYR A 740 -26.18 14.39 4.26
N ASP A 741 -25.19 14.25 5.15
CA ASP A 741 -25.39 13.84 6.54
C ASP A 741 -26.29 14.79 7.33
N VAL A 742 -26.18 16.11 7.14
CA VAL A 742 -27.04 17.07 7.84
C VAL A 742 -28.51 16.80 7.50
N ALA A 743 -28.83 16.63 6.22
CA ALA A 743 -30.19 16.43 5.75
C ALA A 743 -30.77 15.12 6.31
N PHE A 744 -30.07 14.00 6.16
CA PHE A 744 -30.63 12.71 6.57
C PHE A 744 -30.63 12.52 8.10
N MET A 745 -29.68 13.11 8.84
CA MET A 745 -29.65 13.01 10.31
C MET A 745 -30.64 13.97 10.97
N ALA A 746 -30.68 15.24 10.55
CA ALA A 746 -31.54 16.25 11.18
C ALA A 746 -33.04 15.98 10.95
N ASN A 747 -33.40 15.20 9.93
CA ASN A 747 -34.81 14.83 9.70
C ASN A 747 -35.34 13.82 10.74
N LEU A 748 -34.48 13.13 11.49
CA LEU A 748 -34.91 12.06 12.40
C LEU A 748 -35.41 12.60 13.75
N PRO A 749 -36.56 12.16 14.27
CA PRO A 749 -37.05 12.55 15.59
C PRO A 749 -36.07 12.22 16.71
N GLY A 750 -35.92 13.12 17.69
CA GLY A 750 -35.05 12.92 18.86
C GLY A 750 -33.54 12.93 18.58
N MET A 751 -33.10 13.13 17.32
CA MET A 751 -31.69 13.23 16.97
C MET A 751 -31.12 14.61 17.33
N VAL A 752 -29.96 14.62 17.99
CA VAL A 752 -29.12 15.83 18.13
C VAL A 752 -28.08 15.84 17.01
N VAL A 753 -27.90 16.97 16.33
CA VAL A 753 -26.96 17.11 15.19
C VAL A 753 -26.11 18.36 15.40
N MET A 754 -24.80 18.15 15.56
CA MET A 754 -23.79 19.19 15.79
C MET A 754 -22.79 19.29 14.62
N ALA A 755 -22.15 20.44 14.43
CA ALA A 755 -21.03 20.58 13.50
C ALA A 755 -19.92 21.44 14.09
N ALA A 756 -18.72 20.88 14.19
CA ALA A 756 -17.57 21.60 14.73
C ALA A 756 -17.16 22.73 13.77
N ALA A 757 -17.05 23.95 14.29
CA ALA A 757 -16.52 25.09 13.55
C ALA A 757 -14.98 25.12 13.53
N ASP A 758 -14.36 24.56 14.56
CA ASP A 758 -12.93 24.52 14.80
C ASP A 758 -12.58 23.32 15.71
N GLU A 759 -11.30 23.11 16.00
CA GLU A 759 -10.82 21.98 16.80
C GLU A 759 -11.28 22.05 18.27
N ALA A 760 -11.38 23.26 18.85
CA ALA A 760 -11.82 23.42 20.24
C ALA A 760 -13.30 23.04 20.39
N GLU A 761 -14.13 23.42 19.42
CA GLU A 761 -15.53 22.98 19.35
C GLU A 761 -15.63 21.47 19.18
N LEU A 762 -14.77 20.85 18.38
CA LEU A 762 -14.74 19.38 18.27
C LEU A 762 -14.45 18.72 19.62
N VAL A 763 -13.48 19.21 20.39
CA VAL A 763 -13.20 18.69 21.76
C VAL A 763 -14.45 18.75 22.65
N ASN A 764 -15.14 19.89 22.64
CA ASN A 764 -16.35 20.10 23.42
C ASN A 764 -17.52 19.23 22.94
N MET A 765 -17.67 19.03 21.63
CA MET A 765 -18.71 18.20 21.03
C MET A 765 -18.53 16.71 21.36
N VAL A 766 -17.30 16.21 21.36
CA VAL A 766 -17.01 14.82 21.78
C VAL A 766 -17.38 14.62 23.25
N ALA A 767 -17.04 15.57 24.12
CA ALA A 767 -17.40 15.52 25.53
C ALA A 767 -18.91 15.61 25.74
N THR A 768 -19.58 16.50 25.00
CA THR A 768 -21.05 16.65 25.00
C THR A 768 -21.73 15.36 24.57
N ALA A 769 -21.25 14.73 23.50
CA ALA A 769 -21.74 13.43 23.04
C ALA A 769 -21.53 12.33 24.09
N ALA A 770 -20.36 12.27 24.74
CA ALA A 770 -20.11 11.29 25.81
C ALA A 770 -21.07 11.45 27.01
N ALA A 771 -21.45 12.69 27.33
CA ALA A 771 -22.38 13.01 28.41
C ALA A 771 -23.87 12.83 28.05
N HIS A 772 -24.22 12.75 26.77
CA HIS A 772 -25.61 12.68 26.30
C HIS A 772 -26.14 11.24 26.27
N ASP A 773 -27.18 10.94 27.05
CA ASP A 773 -27.79 9.59 27.17
C ASP A 773 -29.29 9.55 26.82
N GLU A 774 -29.91 10.68 26.44
CA GLU A 774 -31.38 10.79 26.21
C GLU A 774 -31.85 10.29 24.83
N GLY A 775 -30.91 10.09 23.91
CA GLY A 775 -31.19 9.69 22.53
C GLY A 775 -29.94 9.73 21.68
N PRO A 776 -30.07 9.51 20.36
CA PRO A 776 -28.93 9.52 19.47
C PRO A 776 -28.42 10.94 19.24
N ILE A 777 -27.09 11.06 19.12
CA ILE A 777 -26.40 12.32 18.91
C ILE A 777 -25.33 12.16 17.83
N ALA A 778 -25.25 13.12 16.92
CA ALA A 778 -24.28 13.16 15.85
C ALA A 778 -23.47 14.45 15.91
N PHE A 779 -22.19 14.36 15.59
CA PHE A 779 -21.34 15.52 15.35
C PHE A 779 -20.47 15.28 14.14
N ARG A 780 -20.39 16.29 13.28
CA ARG A 780 -19.64 16.23 12.01
C ARG A 780 -18.39 17.10 12.04
N TYR A 781 -17.35 16.64 11.35
CA TYR A 781 -16.10 17.36 11.15
C TYR A 781 -15.46 16.97 9.80
N PRO A 782 -14.73 17.89 9.14
CA PRO A 782 -14.24 17.66 7.79
C PRO A 782 -12.95 16.85 7.77
N ARG A 783 -12.56 16.42 6.57
CA ARG A 783 -11.20 15.94 6.32
C ARG A 783 -10.22 17.10 6.37
N GLY A 784 -9.09 16.90 7.04
CA GLY A 784 -7.92 17.79 6.93
C GLY A 784 -7.51 18.41 8.25
N GLU A 785 -6.65 19.42 8.13
CA GLU A 785 -6.13 20.21 9.24
C GLU A 785 -7.20 21.19 9.72
N GLY A 786 -7.19 21.46 11.02
CA GLY A 786 -7.99 22.52 11.59
C GLY A 786 -7.35 23.89 11.39
N VAL A 787 -7.76 24.85 12.21
CA VAL A 787 -7.40 26.26 12.08
C VAL A 787 -6.28 26.67 13.04
N GLY A 788 -5.83 25.75 13.91
CA GLY A 788 -4.74 25.95 14.85
C GLY A 788 -5.14 26.70 16.12
N VAL A 789 -6.41 26.63 16.52
CA VAL A 789 -6.87 27.21 17.80
C VAL A 789 -6.32 26.44 19.00
N GLU A 790 -6.24 27.12 20.15
CA GLU A 790 -5.87 26.50 21.41
C GLU A 790 -6.92 25.46 21.83
N LEU A 791 -6.48 24.23 22.08
CA LEU A 791 -7.37 23.15 22.49
C LEU A 791 -7.65 23.25 24.00
N PRO A 792 -8.91 23.18 24.44
CA PRO A 792 -9.23 23.26 25.86
C PRO A 792 -8.69 22.04 26.60
N GLU A 793 -7.91 22.26 27.67
CA GLU A 793 -7.42 21.17 28.53
C GLU A 793 -8.57 20.38 29.17
N THR A 794 -9.60 21.10 29.60
CA THR A 794 -10.84 20.55 30.14
C THR A 794 -11.99 20.87 29.18
N PRO A 795 -12.59 19.86 28.51
CA PRO A 795 -13.72 20.07 27.63
C PRO A 795 -14.92 20.64 28.38
N GLN A 796 -15.69 21.48 27.69
CA GLN A 796 -16.96 21.98 28.17
C GLN A 796 -18.10 21.16 27.57
N ILE A 797 -19.11 20.85 28.40
CA ILE A 797 -20.36 20.26 27.92
C ILE A 797 -21.22 21.39 27.36
N LEU A 798 -21.49 21.33 26.06
CA LEU A 798 -22.30 22.33 25.38
C LEU A 798 -23.78 22.15 25.74
N PRO A 799 -24.50 23.22 26.11
CA PRO A 799 -25.95 23.15 26.24
C PRO A 799 -26.58 22.76 24.89
N ILE A 800 -27.38 21.69 24.88
CA ILE A 800 -27.98 21.15 23.65
C ILE A 800 -28.85 22.21 22.98
N GLY A 801 -28.60 22.47 21.70
CA GLY A 801 -29.36 23.43 20.90
C GLY A 801 -29.00 24.90 21.13
N LYS A 802 -27.86 25.21 21.76
CA LYS A 802 -27.41 26.59 21.96
C LYS A 802 -26.22 26.95 21.08
N GLY A 803 -26.39 27.98 20.26
CA GLY A 803 -25.33 28.57 19.45
C GLY A 803 -24.43 29.50 20.27
N ARG A 804 -23.50 30.19 19.60
CA ARG A 804 -22.68 31.26 20.20
C ARG A 804 -22.58 32.48 19.28
N MET A 805 -22.57 33.66 19.88
CA MET A 805 -22.26 34.89 19.16
C MET A 805 -20.74 34.97 18.95
N ILE A 806 -20.31 35.21 17.71
CA ILE A 806 -18.89 35.35 17.35
C ILE A 806 -18.52 36.82 17.20
N ARG A 807 -19.40 37.58 16.55
CA ARG A 807 -19.20 39.00 16.25
C ARG A 807 -20.54 39.71 16.23
N THR A 808 -20.65 40.86 16.90
CA THR A 808 -21.83 41.72 16.81
C THR A 808 -21.62 42.78 15.75
N GLY A 809 -22.59 42.93 14.86
CA GLY A 809 -22.60 43.89 13.78
C GLY A 809 -23.98 44.52 13.59
N SER A 810 -24.33 44.84 12.35
CA SER A 810 -25.62 45.42 11.99
C SER A 810 -25.97 45.09 10.53
N ARG A 811 -27.24 45.34 10.16
CA ARG A 811 -27.82 45.17 8.82
C ARG A 811 -27.95 43.74 8.34
N VAL A 812 -26.91 42.92 8.42
CA VAL A 812 -26.92 41.51 7.98
C VAL A 812 -26.36 40.61 9.08
N ALA A 813 -27.03 39.50 9.32
CA ALA A 813 -26.55 38.41 10.16
C ALA A 813 -26.13 37.22 9.30
N ILE A 814 -25.00 36.62 9.64
CA ILE A 814 -24.51 35.37 9.06
C ILE A 814 -24.51 34.30 10.14
N LEU A 815 -25.27 33.23 9.91
CA LEU A 815 -25.40 32.09 10.79
C LEU A 815 -24.66 30.89 10.17
N SER A 816 -23.47 30.60 10.68
CA SER A 816 -22.59 29.55 10.17
C SER A 816 -22.81 28.23 10.89
N PHE A 817 -22.85 27.12 10.15
CA PHE A 817 -22.89 25.76 10.70
C PHE A 817 -21.70 24.94 10.18
N GLY A 818 -20.73 24.68 11.07
CA GLY A 818 -19.51 23.95 10.75
C GLY A 818 -18.34 24.83 10.29
N THR A 819 -17.41 24.25 9.53
CA THR A 819 -16.06 24.80 9.37
C THR A 819 -15.91 25.97 8.41
N ARG A 820 -16.98 26.36 7.70
CA ARG A 820 -16.97 27.60 6.92
C ARG A 820 -16.93 28.86 7.77
N LEU A 821 -17.02 28.77 9.10
CA LEU A 821 -16.92 29.94 9.99
C LEU A 821 -15.68 30.80 9.70
N GLN A 822 -14.53 30.20 9.38
CA GLN A 822 -13.33 30.97 9.03
C GLN A 822 -13.45 31.72 7.70
N GLU A 823 -14.10 31.14 6.69
CA GLU A 823 -14.38 31.84 5.43
C GLU A 823 -15.38 32.98 5.64
N VAL A 824 -16.33 32.82 6.57
CA VAL A 824 -17.24 33.88 6.99
C VAL A 824 -16.48 35.03 7.63
N LEU A 825 -15.53 34.74 8.54
CA LEU A 825 -14.72 35.78 9.18
C LEU A 825 -13.84 36.52 8.16
N ARG A 826 -13.21 35.81 7.22
CA ARG A 826 -12.45 36.42 6.11
C ARG A 826 -13.33 37.31 5.23
N ALA A 827 -14.55 36.88 4.92
CA ALA A 827 -15.51 37.73 4.19
C ALA A 827 -15.93 38.96 5.00
N CYS A 828 -16.01 38.86 6.34
CA CYS A 828 -16.30 40.00 7.18
C CYS A 828 -15.18 41.05 7.14
N GLU A 829 -13.91 40.64 7.07
CA GLU A 829 -12.78 41.58 6.94
C GLU A 829 -12.90 42.46 5.67
N THR A 830 -13.29 41.85 4.54
CA THR A 830 -13.47 42.59 3.28
C THR A 830 -14.74 43.44 3.26
N LEU A 831 -15.83 42.95 3.89
CA LEU A 831 -17.07 43.71 4.06
C LEU A 831 -16.88 44.93 4.97
N GLU A 832 -16.10 44.80 6.04
CA GLU A 832 -15.76 45.88 6.96
C GLU A 832 -15.03 47.01 6.24
N ALA A 833 -14.08 46.67 5.36
CA ALA A 833 -13.39 47.64 4.51
C ALA A 833 -14.33 48.40 3.56
N ARG A 834 -15.54 47.87 3.30
CA ARG A 834 -16.62 48.51 2.54
C ARG A 834 -17.68 49.19 3.42
N GLY A 835 -17.46 49.29 4.73
CA GLY A 835 -18.39 49.89 5.68
C GLY A 835 -19.59 49.03 6.05
N ILE A 836 -19.55 47.72 5.75
CA ILE A 836 -20.57 46.75 6.14
C ILE A 836 -20.01 45.90 7.26
N SER A 837 -20.71 45.83 8.39
CA SER A 837 -20.26 45.09 9.57
C SER A 837 -21.27 44.01 9.90
N PRO A 838 -21.16 42.78 9.35
CA PRO A 838 -22.10 41.70 9.62
C PRO A 838 -22.06 41.19 11.06
N THR A 839 -23.21 40.84 11.63
CA THR A 839 -23.25 39.97 12.81
C THR A 839 -22.90 38.54 12.38
N VAL A 840 -22.07 37.84 13.14
CA VAL A 840 -21.70 36.45 12.90
C VAL A 840 -22.02 35.61 14.12
N ALA A 841 -22.79 34.55 13.91
CA ALA A 841 -23.09 33.55 14.92
C ALA A 841 -22.68 32.15 14.41
N ASP A 842 -22.14 31.35 15.33
CA ASP A 842 -21.88 29.93 15.12
C ASP A 842 -23.06 29.15 15.69
N ALA A 843 -23.79 28.49 14.80
CA ALA A 843 -25.01 27.78 15.13
C ALA A 843 -24.76 26.60 16.08
N ARG A 844 -23.60 25.95 15.96
CA ARG A 844 -23.20 24.68 16.62
C ARG A 844 -24.11 23.47 16.38
N PHE A 845 -25.43 23.66 16.35
CA PHE A 845 -26.46 22.66 16.24
C PHE A 845 -27.35 22.92 15.02
N ALA A 846 -27.54 21.89 14.19
CA ALA A 846 -28.62 21.86 13.21
C ALA A 846 -29.91 21.29 13.83
N LYS A 847 -29.78 20.49 14.89
CA LYS A 847 -30.92 20.00 15.66
C LYS A 847 -30.54 19.72 17.12
N PRO A 848 -31.37 20.14 18.10
CA PRO A 848 -32.40 21.17 17.94
C PRO A 848 -31.78 22.52 17.54
N LEU A 849 -32.57 23.36 16.86
CA LEU A 849 -32.15 24.73 16.52
C LEU A 849 -32.16 25.63 17.75
N ASP A 850 -31.25 26.61 17.80
CA ASP A 850 -31.32 27.69 18.78
C ASP A 850 -32.37 28.72 18.36
N ARG A 851 -33.64 28.42 18.68
CA ARG A 851 -34.79 29.24 18.29
C ARG A 851 -34.62 30.70 18.73
N GLU A 852 -34.15 30.94 19.95
CA GLU A 852 -34.01 32.29 20.50
C GLU A 852 -32.98 33.10 19.71
N LEU A 853 -31.80 32.53 19.49
CA LEU A 853 -30.74 33.17 18.71
C LEU A 853 -31.19 33.47 17.28
N ILE A 854 -31.82 32.50 16.61
CA ILE A 854 -32.26 32.67 15.21
C ILE A 854 -33.29 33.78 15.09
N LEU A 855 -34.29 33.81 15.98
CA LEU A 855 -35.32 34.85 15.96
C LEU A 855 -34.77 36.22 16.31
N GLN A 856 -33.83 36.29 17.26
CA GLN A 856 -33.13 37.54 17.55
C GLN A 856 -32.35 38.06 16.32
N LEU A 857 -31.59 37.19 15.66
CA LEU A 857 -30.85 37.56 14.44
C LEU A 857 -31.79 38.02 13.32
N ALA A 858 -32.94 37.35 13.16
CA ALA A 858 -33.95 37.75 12.19
C ALA A 858 -34.62 39.08 12.52
N GLN A 859 -34.84 39.39 13.81
CA GLN A 859 -35.47 40.62 14.27
C GLN A 859 -34.53 41.83 14.13
N ASP A 860 -33.25 41.65 14.46
CA ASP A 860 -32.29 42.75 14.59
C ASP A 860 -31.62 43.14 13.25
N HIS A 861 -31.91 42.43 12.15
CA HIS A 861 -31.20 42.58 10.87
C HIS A 861 -32.16 42.65 9.68
N GLU A 862 -31.74 43.37 8.63
CA GLU A 862 -32.44 43.45 7.34
C GLU A 862 -32.37 42.12 6.57
N ALA A 863 -31.31 41.34 6.81
CA ALA A 863 -31.04 40.09 6.13
C ALA A 863 -30.39 39.04 7.05
N LEU A 864 -30.75 37.78 6.84
CA LEU A 864 -30.15 36.61 7.48
C LEU A 864 -29.64 35.64 6.43
N ILE A 865 -28.35 35.28 6.51
CA ILE A 865 -27.71 34.34 5.61
C ILE A 865 -27.23 33.12 6.40
N THR A 866 -27.71 31.93 6.04
CA THR A 866 -27.19 30.67 6.59
C THR A 866 -26.10 30.10 5.69
N ILE A 867 -25.08 29.47 6.29
CA ILE A 867 -23.96 28.86 5.56
C ILE A 867 -23.67 27.49 6.14
N GLU A 868 -23.65 26.46 5.29
CA GLU A 868 -23.29 25.09 5.67
C GLU A 868 -22.54 24.35 4.55
N GLU A 869 -21.80 23.32 4.95
CA GLU A 869 -21.11 22.38 4.05
C GLU A 869 -21.98 21.13 3.81
N GLY A 870 -23.26 21.35 3.56
CA GLY A 870 -24.27 20.33 3.30
C GLY A 870 -25.05 20.65 2.02
N ALA A 871 -25.75 19.66 1.48
CA ALA A 871 -26.66 19.83 0.36
C ALA A 871 -27.95 20.58 0.79
N VAL A 872 -28.74 21.00 -0.21
CA VAL A 872 -30.10 21.50 0.01
C VAL A 872 -30.93 20.51 0.85
N GLY A 873 -31.78 21.02 1.75
CA GLY A 873 -32.49 20.21 2.74
C GLY A 873 -31.78 20.07 4.10
N GLY A 874 -30.55 20.60 4.23
CA GLY A 874 -29.78 20.65 5.46
C GLY A 874 -30.18 21.77 6.44
N PHE A 875 -29.21 22.24 7.22
CA PHE A 875 -29.36 23.27 8.25
C PHE A 875 -30.15 24.50 7.78
N GLY A 876 -29.80 25.06 6.62
CA GLY A 876 -30.45 26.25 6.10
C GLY A 876 -31.95 26.05 5.83
N SER A 877 -32.35 24.83 5.48
CA SER A 877 -33.77 24.47 5.26
C SER A 877 -34.53 24.32 6.58
N HIS A 878 -33.89 23.76 7.61
CA HIS A 878 -34.46 23.71 8.96
C HIS A 878 -34.66 25.11 9.56
N VAL A 879 -33.68 26.01 9.37
CA VAL A 879 -33.81 27.43 9.76
C VAL A 879 -34.95 28.10 8.98
N ALA A 880 -35.03 27.90 7.67
CA ALA A 880 -36.11 28.47 6.85
C ALA A 880 -37.49 27.99 7.31
N GLN A 881 -37.63 26.70 7.66
CA GLN A 881 -38.87 26.15 8.21
C GLN A 881 -39.24 26.87 9.51
N LEU A 882 -38.30 27.02 10.46
CA LEU A 882 -38.54 27.75 11.70
C LEU A 882 -39.00 29.20 11.43
N LEU A 883 -38.31 29.92 10.55
CA LEU A 883 -38.66 31.30 10.20
C LEU A 883 -40.06 31.40 9.56
N SER A 884 -40.43 30.40 8.75
CA SER A 884 -41.76 30.31 8.15
C SER A 884 -42.84 30.04 9.20
N ASP A 885 -42.61 29.09 10.11
CA ASP A 885 -43.58 28.72 11.14
C ASP A 885 -43.82 29.85 12.15
N GLU A 886 -42.82 30.70 12.36
CA GLU A 886 -42.87 31.87 13.24
C GLU A 886 -43.35 33.15 12.52
N GLY A 887 -43.75 33.06 11.25
CA GLY A 887 -44.27 34.20 10.48
C GLY A 887 -43.24 35.29 10.17
N VAL A 888 -41.94 35.00 10.29
CA VAL A 888 -40.88 36.02 10.13
C VAL A 888 -40.85 36.58 8.70
N PHE A 889 -41.18 35.77 7.70
CA PHE A 889 -41.22 36.21 6.30
C PHE A 889 -42.34 37.20 6.00
N ASP A 890 -43.40 37.24 6.82
CA ASP A 890 -44.52 38.17 6.65
C ASP A 890 -44.10 39.63 6.85
N HIS A 891 -42.96 39.86 7.49
CA HIS A 891 -42.40 41.17 7.81
C HIS A 891 -41.24 41.60 6.88
N GLY A 892 -40.94 40.82 5.83
CA GLY A 892 -40.02 41.22 4.78
C GLY A 892 -38.53 40.94 5.03
N LEU A 893 -38.19 40.01 5.94
CA LEU A 893 -36.80 39.55 6.15
C LEU A 893 -36.22 39.01 4.83
N LYS A 894 -35.04 39.51 4.44
CA LYS A 894 -34.28 38.94 3.33
C LYS A 894 -33.49 37.72 3.81
N PHE A 895 -33.99 36.52 3.53
CA PHE A 895 -33.29 35.28 3.85
C PHE A 895 -32.57 34.67 2.66
N ARG A 896 -31.33 34.23 2.84
CA ARG A 896 -30.59 33.43 1.85
C ARG A 896 -29.89 32.28 2.55
N SER A 897 -29.71 31.18 1.84
CA SER A 897 -28.91 30.05 2.30
C SER A 897 -27.80 29.78 1.29
N MET A 898 -26.60 29.53 1.80
CA MET A 898 -25.46 29.05 1.04
C MET A 898 -25.19 27.61 1.45
N VAL A 899 -25.40 26.71 0.50
CA VAL A 899 -25.28 25.26 0.61
C VAL A 899 -24.43 24.75 -0.54
N LEU A 900 -24.05 23.48 -0.52
CA LEU A 900 -23.49 22.82 -1.70
C LEU A 900 -24.53 22.83 -2.84
N PRO A 901 -24.13 23.16 -4.09
CA PRO A 901 -25.04 23.19 -5.22
C PRO A 901 -25.59 21.78 -5.53
N ASP A 902 -26.76 21.73 -6.19
CA ASP A 902 -27.37 20.47 -6.65
C ASP A 902 -26.67 19.90 -7.90
N THR A 903 -25.38 19.67 -7.75
CA THR A 903 -24.47 19.13 -8.76
C THR A 903 -23.37 18.35 -8.06
N PHE A 904 -23.02 17.18 -8.60
CA PHE A 904 -21.85 16.44 -8.13
C PHE A 904 -20.57 17.19 -8.49
N ILE A 905 -19.79 17.60 -7.48
CA ILE A 905 -18.50 18.27 -7.66
C ILE A 905 -17.41 17.20 -7.78
N ASP A 906 -16.68 17.24 -8.90
CA ASP A 906 -15.61 16.29 -9.20
C ASP A 906 -14.34 16.50 -8.36
N HIS A 907 -13.42 15.55 -8.44
CA HIS A 907 -12.17 15.54 -7.70
C HIS A 907 -11.31 16.78 -8.01
N SER A 908 -10.88 17.48 -6.97
CA SER A 908 -9.97 18.63 -7.07
C SER A 908 -9.32 18.91 -5.70
N SER A 909 -8.61 20.02 -5.55
CA SER A 909 -8.23 20.52 -4.23
C SER A 909 -9.49 20.96 -3.46
N PRO A 910 -9.54 20.82 -2.11
CA PRO A 910 -10.69 21.31 -1.34
C PRO A 910 -10.99 22.79 -1.60
N ALA A 911 -9.97 23.64 -1.73
CA ALA A 911 -10.14 25.07 -2.03
C ALA A 911 -10.84 25.29 -3.38
N ASP A 912 -10.42 24.60 -4.45
CA ASP A 912 -11.09 24.66 -5.76
C ASP A 912 -12.52 24.12 -5.71
N MET A 913 -12.75 23.05 -4.95
CA MET A 913 -14.08 22.46 -4.82
C MET A 913 -15.04 23.42 -4.12
N TYR A 914 -14.62 24.09 -3.04
CA TYR A 914 -15.45 25.07 -2.35
C TYR A 914 -15.62 26.37 -3.16
N ALA A 915 -14.61 26.78 -3.94
CA ALA A 915 -14.77 27.87 -4.90
C ALA A 915 -15.79 27.51 -5.99
N THR A 916 -15.80 26.25 -6.47
CA THR A 916 -16.82 25.75 -7.41
C THR A 916 -18.20 25.71 -6.76
N ALA A 917 -18.27 25.35 -5.47
CA ALA A 917 -19.51 25.31 -4.71
C ALA A 917 -20.10 26.69 -4.38
N GLY A 918 -19.31 27.77 -4.50
CA GLY A 918 -19.76 29.10 -4.09
C GLY A 918 -19.67 29.35 -2.58
N LEU A 919 -18.77 28.68 -1.86
CA LEU A 919 -18.67 28.68 -0.40
C LEU A 919 -17.33 29.22 0.14
N ASN A 920 -16.60 30.00 -0.66
CA ASN A 920 -15.41 30.71 -0.21
C ASN A 920 -15.72 32.15 0.26
N ALA A 921 -14.75 32.81 0.89
CA ALA A 921 -14.91 34.17 1.41
C ALA A 921 -15.39 35.20 0.36
N GLU A 922 -14.84 35.17 -0.86
CA GLU A 922 -15.20 36.11 -1.94
C GLU A 922 -16.68 35.97 -2.34
N GLN A 923 -17.18 34.73 -2.38
CA GLN A 923 -18.56 34.42 -2.76
C GLN A 923 -19.54 34.67 -1.62
N ILE A 924 -19.10 34.52 -0.37
CA ILE A 924 -19.86 34.94 0.82
C ILE A 924 -20.01 36.47 0.82
N GLU A 925 -18.92 37.22 0.56
CA GLU A 925 -18.96 38.67 0.39
C GLU A 925 -19.94 39.08 -0.73
N GLU A 926 -19.82 38.48 -1.91
CA GLU A 926 -20.73 38.72 -3.04
C GLU A 926 -22.19 38.46 -2.67
N LYS A 927 -22.46 37.37 -1.92
CA LYS A 927 -23.82 37.03 -1.46
C LYS A 927 -24.36 38.10 -0.53
N VAL A 928 -23.56 38.58 0.41
CA VAL A 928 -23.96 39.66 1.34
C VAL A 928 -24.28 40.93 0.57
N LEU A 929 -23.38 41.39 -0.31
CA LEU A 929 -23.56 42.62 -1.11
C LEU A 929 -24.82 42.55 -1.98
N THR A 930 -25.01 41.43 -2.68
CA THR A 930 -26.18 41.19 -3.53
C THR A 930 -27.47 41.17 -2.72
N THR A 931 -27.47 40.55 -1.54
CA THR A 931 -28.66 40.49 -0.67
C THR A 931 -29.04 41.87 -0.12
N LEU A 932 -28.04 42.69 0.21
CA LEU A 932 -28.26 44.07 0.66
C LEU A 932 -28.59 45.04 -0.49
N GLY A 933 -28.44 44.63 -1.75
CA GLY A 933 -28.67 45.49 -2.91
C GLY A 933 -27.58 46.55 -3.10
N VAL A 934 -26.35 46.25 -2.71
CA VAL A 934 -25.19 47.13 -2.90
C VAL A 934 -24.57 46.82 -4.27
N ASP A 935 -24.52 47.81 -5.16
CA ASP A 935 -23.97 47.65 -6.51
C ASP A 935 -22.53 47.13 -6.48
N ILE A 936 -22.30 45.97 -7.10
CA ILE A 936 -20.97 45.45 -7.35
C ILE A 936 -20.46 46.14 -8.62
N LEU A 937 -19.57 47.12 -8.49
CA LEU A 937 -18.81 47.65 -9.64
C LEU A 937 -17.99 46.50 -10.21
N ASN A 938 -18.50 45.87 -11.28
CA ASN A 938 -17.91 44.69 -11.90
C ASN A 938 -16.43 44.92 -12.27
N LYS A 939 -15.53 44.15 -11.64
CA LYS A 939 -14.18 43.90 -12.17
C LYS A 939 -14.32 43.03 -13.42
N ARG A 940 -14.50 43.66 -14.57
CA ARG A 940 -14.17 43.09 -15.88
C ARG A 940 -13.18 44.02 -16.57
N ALA A 941 -11.90 43.68 -16.46
CA ALA A 941 -10.85 44.02 -17.40
C ALA A 941 -9.99 42.77 -17.59
#